data_AF-A0A958KRB8-F1
#
_entry.id   AF-A0A958KRB8-F1
#
_cell.length_a   1.000
_cell.length_b   1.000
_cell.length_c   1.000
_cell.angle_alpha   90.00
_cell.angle_beta   90.00
_cell.angle_gamma   90.00
#
_symmetry.space_group_name_H-M   'P 1'
#
loop_
_entity.id
_entity.type
_entity.pdbx_description
1 polymer ?
#
loop_
_entity_poly.entity_id
_entity_poly.type
_entity_poly.pdbx_seq_one_letter_code
_entity_poly.pdbx_strand_id
1 'polypeptide(L)'
;MLTFLLSTFFIYAETRIQILHTSDIHSHFLNDSTPLKLGGVSRLKTKMDQLRSENENTLVLDSGDWTEASIFFTLNSGEANHRLMEAMGYDAIVLGNHDWLAGPKELYDGFQAAQMQIPVLSANINTERLPADIPLDQFIKPYIIRWVDGKKVGIFGLSTFGLVFDPFLEPIELESPVQLAKKYAKHLKETEKCDLIIALTHIGVGMDKMIAYAAPEIDLIVGGHTHILLKEPYIVEGTPIVHIGKWAWYLGQYEMVIPDSGKPYLAKHKVHQIDQKIQENVEIKTLVEGFQSTIKNRWGNIWDDKKVYSDINLPVGSDQYEYLLGNMSVDAVRSATKADFAVDNLAYRSQEMYKGFLNTVDFFNLFPHNWSTQKNHAWNIFEFEIKGYLLKFLLNSLFVTGPGITISNSQVVLDHESMLNKVHSFKIAGKEVKNTKYYKVAGTEGIMEALNFIQSMGWNLHLKNVKDTGVEAWRQIQKKIEEKGTIQRSDIKFEGRIRSLQPDLFIMPESVAVHDLDRTQKVLSFVVTNMGLKPATIERIKVLIDQTPENTLDDAVSEMWIKPGKSVLEQGESQWLSVRWDIANKPNGVYPVKVEVFGNDQFIKNNMVETFVYVFEEESIFSYIPNMHKKEETKSSVLRDGFHLLK
;
A
#
# COMPACT_ATOMS: atom_id res chain seq x y z
N MET A 1 49.25 34.43 -45.54
CA MET A 1 47.90 33.91 -45.29
C MET A 1 48.02 32.74 -44.33
N LEU A 2 47.76 32.98 -43.04
CA LEU A 2 47.68 31.92 -42.04
C LEU A 2 46.18 31.74 -41.75
N THR A 3 45.59 30.68 -42.28
CA THR A 3 44.16 30.40 -42.14
C THR A 3 43.93 29.77 -40.77
N PHE A 4 43.37 30.53 -39.83
CA PHE A 4 42.86 30.01 -38.57
C PHE A 4 41.55 29.24 -38.86
N LEU A 5 41.58 27.91 -38.78
CA LEU A 5 40.37 27.11 -38.66
C LEU A 5 39.81 27.30 -37.24
N LEU A 6 38.77 28.11 -37.10
CA LEU A 6 37.89 28.01 -35.94
C LEU A 6 37.07 26.72 -36.08
N SER A 7 37.47 25.67 -35.38
CA SER A 7 36.58 24.55 -35.10
C SER A 7 35.55 25.01 -34.07
N THR A 8 34.35 25.35 -34.54
CA THR A 8 33.18 25.51 -33.67
C THR A 8 32.84 24.15 -33.07
N PHE A 9 33.22 23.93 -31.80
CA PHE A 9 32.61 22.88 -31.01
C PHE A 9 31.16 23.30 -30.76
N PHE A 10 30.21 22.63 -31.41
CA PHE A 10 28.82 22.66 -30.94
C PHE A 10 28.82 21.95 -29.58
N ILE A 11 28.75 22.73 -28.50
CA ILE A 11 28.31 22.20 -27.21
C ILE A 11 26.83 21.88 -27.43
N TYR A 12 26.49 20.61 -27.60
CA TYR A 12 25.11 20.17 -27.60
C TYR A 12 24.52 20.49 -26.22
N ALA A 13 23.50 21.35 -26.19
CA ALA A 13 22.86 21.76 -24.96
C ALA A 13 21.71 20.79 -24.67
N GLU A 14 21.93 19.85 -23.76
CA GLU A 14 20.86 18.99 -23.26
C GLU A 14 20.03 19.74 -22.20
N THR A 15 18.70 19.57 -22.23
CA THR A 15 17.82 20.12 -21.19
C THR A 15 17.67 19.10 -20.07
N ARG A 16 17.92 19.54 -18.83
CA ARG A 16 17.76 18.73 -17.62
C ARG A 16 16.54 19.19 -16.85
N ILE A 17 15.60 18.27 -16.60
CA ILE A 17 14.38 18.51 -15.83
C ILE A 17 14.41 17.64 -14.58
N GLN A 18 14.28 18.29 -13.43
CA GLN A 18 14.17 17.60 -12.14
C GLN A 18 12.70 17.28 -11.84
N ILE A 19 12.45 16.06 -11.42
CA ILE A 19 11.16 15.62 -10.88
C ILE A 19 11.35 15.34 -9.39
N LEU A 20 10.57 16.02 -8.55
CA LEU A 20 10.42 15.72 -7.14
C LEU A 20 9.12 14.95 -6.94
N HIS A 21 9.17 13.86 -6.16
CA HIS A 21 8.08 12.89 -6.09
C HIS A 21 7.73 12.49 -4.65
N THR A 22 6.46 12.58 -4.33
CA THR A 22 5.83 12.03 -3.11
C THR A 22 4.69 11.09 -3.46
N SER A 23 4.30 10.23 -2.52
CA SER A 23 3.19 9.30 -2.69
C SER A 23 2.61 8.89 -1.35
N ASP A 24 1.35 8.50 -1.33
CA ASP A 24 0.69 7.76 -0.25
C ASP A 24 0.91 8.45 1.12
N ILE A 25 0.75 9.78 1.16
CA ILE A 25 0.96 10.58 2.37
C ILE A 25 -0.05 10.18 3.46
N HIS A 26 -1.26 9.78 3.06
CA HIS A 26 -2.30 9.26 3.94
C HIS A 26 -2.55 10.11 5.20
N SER A 27 -2.65 11.43 5.08
CA SER A 27 -2.85 12.34 6.22
C SER A 27 -1.74 12.27 7.28
N HIS A 28 -0.56 11.69 7.00
CA HIS A 28 0.56 11.61 7.94
C HIS A 28 1.33 12.92 7.96
N PHE A 29 0.72 13.95 8.56
CA PHE A 29 1.32 15.29 8.61
C PHE A 29 2.45 15.39 9.64
N LEU A 30 2.42 14.53 10.66
CA LEU A 30 3.34 14.54 11.79
C LEU A 30 4.37 13.43 11.66
N ASN A 31 5.50 13.63 12.31
CA ASN A 31 6.56 12.63 12.44
C ASN A 31 6.49 11.83 13.75
N ASP A 32 5.50 12.10 14.61
CA ASP A 32 5.49 11.62 16.00
C ASP A 32 4.70 10.31 16.18
N SER A 33 3.94 9.89 15.16
CA SER A 33 3.11 8.68 15.19
C SER A 33 3.91 7.39 14.93
N THR A 34 5.20 7.47 14.63
CA THR A 34 6.04 6.30 14.34
C THR A 34 7.31 6.30 15.19
N PRO A 35 7.76 5.13 15.71
CA PRO A 35 9.03 5.02 16.43
C PRO A 35 10.25 5.48 15.63
N LEU A 36 10.16 5.43 14.29
CA LEU A 36 11.23 5.85 13.39
C LEU A 36 11.46 7.36 13.41
N LYS A 37 10.44 8.15 13.78
CA LYS A 37 10.45 9.61 13.67
C LYS A 37 10.76 10.12 12.25
N LEU A 38 10.42 9.30 11.26
CA LEU A 38 10.46 9.68 9.85
C LEU A 38 9.24 10.52 9.47
N GLY A 39 9.39 11.26 8.39
CA GLY A 39 8.36 12.11 7.83
C GLY A 39 8.18 13.44 8.57
N GLY A 40 6.94 13.91 8.55
CA GLY A 40 6.58 15.29 8.88
C GLY A 40 6.57 16.14 7.60
N VAL A 41 5.37 16.57 7.19
CA VAL A 41 5.18 17.32 5.93
C VAL A 41 5.85 18.70 5.97
N SER A 42 6.04 19.26 7.17
CA SER A 42 6.84 20.47 7.41
C SER A 42 8.31 20.29 7.01
N ARG A 43 8.91 19.13 7.31
CA ARG A 43 10.30 18.81 6.93
C ARG A 43 10.41 18.47 5.45
N LEU A 44 9.45 17.71 4.95
CA LEU A 44 9.31 17.41 3.53
C LEU A 44 9.30 18.70 2.71
N LYS A 45 8.50 19.71 3.10
CA LYS A 45 8.45 21.00 2.41
C LYS A 45 9.81 21.71 2.40
N THR A 46 10.52 21.75 3.52
CA THR A 46 11.88 22.34 3.55
C THR A 46 12.80 21.66 2.55
N LYS A 47 12.75 20.32 2.47
CA LYS A 47 13.61 19.58 1.53
C LYS A 47 13.20 19.83 0.07
N MET A 48 11.91 19.89 -0.21
CA MET A 48 11.39 20.24 -1.54
C MET A 48 11.82 21.65 -1.95
N ASP A 49 11.67 22.64 -1.08
CA ASP A 49 12.05 24.02 -1.34
C ASP A 49 13.55 24.17 -1.57
N GLN A 50 14.36 23.46 -0.78
CA GLN A 50 15.81 23.42 -0.98
C GLN A 50 16.13 22.91 -2.40
N LEU A 51 15.63 21.74 -2.78
CA LEU A 51 15.94 21.13 -4.07
C LEU A 51 15.37 21.93 -5.26
N ARG A 52 14.23 22.58 -5.08
CA ARG A 52 13.64 23.48 -6.09
C ARG A 52 14.47 24.76 -6.25
N SER A 53 15.08 25.27 -5.17
CA SER A 53 15.98 26.43 -5.26
C SER A 53 17.32 26.12 -5.93
N GLU A 54 17.75 24.85 -5.91
CA GLU A 54 18.98 24.38 -6.55
C GLU A 54 18.79 24.12 -8.06
N ASN A 55 17.54 23.94 -8.53
CA ASN A 55 17.22 23.71 -9.94
C ASN A 55 15.86 24.33 -10.31
N GLU A 56 15.89 25.43 -11.08
CA GLU A 56 14.67 26.13 -11.52
C GLU A 56 13.80 25.28 -12.47
N ASN A 57 14.39 24.27 -13.12
CA ASN A 57 13.69 23.32 -14.01
C ASN A 57 13.11 22.14 -13.23
N THR A 58 12.43 22.41 -12.13
CA THR A 58 11.84 21.40 -11.24
C THR A 58 10.32 21.30 -11.39
N LEU A 59 9.82 20.07 -11.55
CA LEU A 59 8.41 19.70 -11.39
C LEU A 59 8.24 18.90 -10.10
N VAL A 60 7.21 19.22 -9.32
CA VAL A 60 6.87 18.52 -8.08
C VAL A 60 5.56 17.76 -8.29
N LEU A 61 5.60 16.44 -8.15
CA LEU A 61 4.49 15.55 -8.44
C LEU A 61 4.14 14.68 -7.22
N ASP A 62 2.84 14.42 -7.01
CA ASP A 62 2.36 13.45 -6.02
C ASP A 62 1.55 12.35 -6.71
N SER A 63 1.88 11.08 -6.43
CA SER A 63 1.23 9.92 -7.03
C SER A 63 -0.02 9.42 -6.28
N GLY A 64 -0.68 10.24 -5.46
CA GLY A 64 -2.02 9.95 -4.92
C GLY A 64 -2.02 9.36 -3.52
N ASP A 65 -3.22 9.16 -2.98
CA ASP A 65 -3.51 8.75 -1.60
C ASP A 65 -2.94 9.73 -0.56
N TRP A 66 -3.21 11.02 -0.76
CA TRP A 66 -2.80 12.05 0.21
C TRP A 66 -3.83 12.25 1.33
N THR A 67 -5.10 11.85 1.13
CA THR A 67 -6.19 12.00 2.11
C THR A 67 -6.12 10.98 3.25
N GLU A 68 -7.12 10.12 3.48
CA GLU A 68 -7.13 9.11 4.56
C GLU A 68 -5.76 8.48 4.69
N ALA A 69 -5.19 8.36 5.88
CA ALA A 69 -5.65 7.40 6.86
C ALA A 69 -5.27 7.85 8.28
N SER A 70 -5.55 9.11 8.63
CA SER A 70 -5.30 9.60 9.98
C SER A 70 -6.41 10.51 10.47
N ILE A 71 -6.38 10.83 11.77
CA ILE A 71 -7.33 11.75 12.42
C ILE A 71 -7.48 13.10 11.69
N PHE A 72 -6.48 13.55 10.93
CA PHE A 72 -6.59 14.79 10.14
C PHE A 72 -7.66 14.72 9.05
N PHE A 73 -7.96 13.54 8.53
CA PHE A 73 -9.05 13.35 7.56
C PHE A 73 -10.43 13.74 8.12
N THR A 74 -10.62 13.69 9.45
CA THR A 74 -11.89 14.06 10.10
C THR A 74 -12.26 15.54 9.97
N LEU A 75 -11.33 16.37 9.49
CA LEU A 75 -11.56 17.78 9.23
C LEU A 75 -12.20 17.98 7.84
N ASN A 76 -13.53 18.11 7.84
CA ASN A 76 -14.35 18.51 6.68
C ASN A 76 -14.00 17.74 5.39
N SER A 77 -14.14 16.40 5.41
CA SER A 77 -13.87 15.55 4.24
C SER A 77 -12.44 15.68 3.72
N GLY A 78 -11.48 15.77 4.63
CA GLY A 78 -10.09 15.95 4.24
C GLY A 78 -9.74 17.35 3.73
N GLU A 79 -10.52 18.41 4.03
CA GLU A 79 -10.14 19.81 3.73
C GLU A 79 -8.70 20.09 4.19
N ALA A 80 -8.30 19.60 5.36
CA ALA A 80 -6.94 19.74 5.86
C ALA A 80 -5.89 19.11 4.93
N ASN A 81 -6.22 17.98 4.29
CA ASN A 81 -5.38 17.32 3.30
C ASN A 81 -5.26 18.16 2.03
N HIS A 82 -6.38 18.60 1.46
CA HIS A 82 -6.37 19.41 0.24
C HIS A 82 -5.64 20.75 0.45
N ARG A 83 -5.90 21.44 1.56
CA ARG A 83 -5.19 22.68 1.93
C ARG A 83 -3.69 22.47 2.15
N LEU A 84 -3.31 21.32 2.70
CA LEU A 84 -1.90 20.96 2.79
C LEU A 84 -1.31 20.79 1.40
N MET A 85 -1.93 20.01 0.50
CA MET A 85 -1.42 19.81 -0.85
C MET A 85 -1.21 21.15 -1.57
N GLU A 86 -2.17 22.07 -1.49
CA GLU A 86 -2.04 23.45 -2.02
C GLU A 86 -0.81 24.18 -1.46
N ALA A 87 -0.59 24.12 -0.15
CA ALA A 87 0.54 24.78 0.50
C ALA A 87 1.90 24.11 0.19
N MET A 88 1.91 22.85 -0.22
CA MET A 88 3.13 22.10 -0.55
C MET A 88 3.72 22.48 -1.91
N GLY A 89 2.94 23.11 -2.80
CA GLY A 89 3.44 23.67 -4.06
C GLY A 89 3.66 22.63 -5.17
N TYR A 90 2.78 21.63 -5.26
CA TYR A 90 2.77 20.62 -6.32
C TYR A 90 2.38 21.20 -7.69
N ASP A 91 2.99 20.69 -8.74
CA ASP A 91 2.69 21.05 -10.13
C ASP A 91 1.55 20.21 -10.73
N ALA A 92 1.40 18.96 -10.26
CA ALA A 92 0.28 18.06 -10.50
C ALA A 92 0.22 16.94 -9.46
N ILE A 93 -0.98 16.42 -9.22
CA ILE A 93 -1.23 15.24 -8.38
C ILE A 93 -2.17 14.28 -9.10
N VAL A 94 -2.15 12.98 -8.80
CA VAL A 94 -3.09 11.99 -9.35
C VAL A 94 -4.00 11.47 -8.25
N LEU A 95 -5.29 11.26 -8.54
CA LEU A 95 -6.20 10.66 -7.55
C LEU A 95 -5.84 9.20 -7.26
N GLY A 96 -5.60 8.88 -6.00
CA GLY A 96 -5.57 7.53 -5.47
C GLY A 96 -6.94 7.05 -5.00
N ASN A 97 -7.04 5.79 -4.55
CA ASN A 97 -8.32 5.22 -4.09
C ASN A 97 -8.83 5.89 -2.80
N HIS A 98 -7.94 6.30 -1.90
CA HIS A 98 -8.34 6.96 -0.66
C HIS A 98 -8.80 8.38 -0.86
N ASP A 99 -8.36 9.04 -1.93
CA ASP A 99 -8.74 10.42 -2.22
C ASP A 99 -10.22 10.57 -2.57
N TRP A 100 -10.86 9.51 -3.08
CA TRP A 100 -12.28 9.52 -3.44
C TRP A 100 -13.15 8.51 -2.67
N LEU A 101 -12.59 7.52 -1.96
CA LEU A 101 -12.92 7.30 -0.54
C LEU A 101 -14.38 7.54 -0.13
N ALA A 102 -14.56 8.76 0.38
CA ALA A 102 -15.79 9.24 1.00
C ALA A 102 -16.93 9.53 0.02
N GLY A 103 -16.69 9.47 -1.30
CA GLY A 103 -17.68 9.73 -2.35
C GLY A 103 -17.39 11.00 -3.17
N PRO A 104 -18.01 11.14 -4.35
CA PRO A 104 -17.76 12.26 -5.26
C PRO A 104 -18.23 13.61 -4.70
N LYS A 105 -19.28 13.62 -3.87
CA LYS A 105 -19.79 14.86 -3.26
C LYS A 105 -18.79 15.41 -2.24
N GLU A 106 -18.25 14.54 -1.41
CA GLU A 106 -17.28 14.84 -0.36
C GLU A 106 -15.97 15.34 -0.95
N LEU A 107 -15.50 14.69 -2.01
CA LEU A 107 -14.31 15.13 -2.74
C LEU A 107 -14.53 16.54 -3.33
N TYR A 108 -15.67 16.77 -3.97
CA TYR A 108 -16.00 18.09 -4.52
C TYR A 108 -16.09 19.17 -3.43
N ASP A 109 -16.78 18.90 -2.33
CA ASP A 109 -16.89 19.84 -1.21
C ASP A 109 -15.53 20.13 -0.58
N GLY A 110 -14.68 19.11 -0.44
CA GLY A 110 -13.31 19.23 0.05
C GLY A 110 -12.45 20.11 -0.85
N PHE A 111 -12.52 19.91 -2.18
CA PHE A 111 -11.83 20.76 -3.16
C PHE A 111 -12.32 22.21 -3.12
N GLN A 112 -13.63 22.44 -3.01
CA GLN A 112 -14.20 23.79 -2.87
C GLN A 112 -13.74 24.48 -1.60
N ALA A 113 -13.81 23.79 -0.46
CA ALA A 113 -13.42 24.33 0.84
C ALA A 113 -11.91 24.66 0.89
N ALA A 114 -11.08 23.84 0.25
CA ALA A 114 -9.64 24.06 0.15
C ALA A 114 -9.24 25.07 -0.95
N GLN A 115 -10.19 25.51 -1.78
CA GLN A 115 -9.94 26.36 -2.95
C GLN A 115 -8.93 25.74 -3.93
N MET A 116 -9.01 24.41 -4.13
CA MET A 116 -8.04 23.62 -4.89
C MET A 116 -7.74 24.21 -6.28
N GLN A 117 -6.47 24.52 -6.53
CA GLN A 117 -5.93 25.03 -7.80
C GLN A 117 -4.92 24.08 -8.44
N ILE A 118 -4.32 23.17 -7.68
CA ILE A 118 -3.39 22.17 -8.22
C ILE A 118 -4.14 21.31 -9.24
N PRO A 119 -3.55 21.07 -10.43
CA PRO A 119 -4.14 20.13 -11.37
C PRO A 119 -4.21 18.73 -10.76
N VAL A 120 -5.43 18.24 -10.61
CA VAL A 120 -5.71 16.86 -10.23
C VAL A 120 -5.87 16.04 -11.50
N LEU A 121 -5.08 14.97 -11.62
CA LEU A 121 -5.04 14.15 -12.81
C LEU A 121 -5.73 12.81 -12.59
N SER A 122 -6.55 12.40 -13.55
CA SER A 122 -6.97 11.02 -13.73
C SER A 122 -7.64 10.89 -15.10
N ALA A 123 -7.00 10.14 -16.00
CA ALA A 123 -7.51 9.92 -17.34
C ALA A 123 -8.61 8.87 -17.40
N ASN A 124 -8.67 8.00 -16.39
CA ASN A 124 -9.56 6.84 -16.35
C ASN A 124 -10.74 6.99 -15.38
N ILE A 125 -10.91 8.14 -14.74
CA ILE A 125 -12.14 8.50 -14.00
C ILE A 125 -13.09 9.21 -14.96
N ASN A 126 -14.23 8.58 -15.27
CA ASN A 126 -15.28 9.22 -16.06
C ASN A 126 -16.31 9.92 -15.15
N THR A 127 -16.32 11.26 -15.19
CA THR A 127 -17.22 12.11 -14.41
C THR A 127 -18.55 12.44 -15.11
N GLU A 128 -18.78 11.99 -16.35
CA GLU A 128 -19.97 12.37 -17.16
C GLU A 128 -21.30 11.94 -16.54
N ARG A 129 -21.28 10.89 -15.71
CA ARG A 129 -22.48 10.35 -15.04
C ARG A 129 -22.77 11.04 -13.70
N LEU A 130 -21.90 11.95 -13.25
CA LEU A 130 -22.12 12.66 -12.00
C LEU A 130 -23.29 13.64 -12.11
N PRO A 131 -24.04 13.85 -11.01
CA PRO A 131 -25.02 14.92 -10.92
C PRO A 131 -24.42 16.30 -11.24
N ALA A 132 -25.21 17.17 -11.87
CA ALA A 132 -24.75 18.49 -12.31
C ALA A 132 -24.32 19.43 -11.15
N ASP A 133 -24.73 19.14 -9.93
CA ASP A 133 -24.32 19.85 -8.70
C ASP A 133 -22.97 19.34 -8.13
N ILE A 134 -22.33 18.37 -8.80
CA ILE A 134 -21.00 17.83 -8.47
C ILE A 134 -20.07 17.94 -9.70
N PRO A 135 -19.69 19.15 -10.14
CA PRO A 135 -18.86 19.36 -11.34
C PRO A 135 -17.38 19.08 -11.07
N LEU A 136 -17.04 17.81 -10.81
CA LEU A 136 -15.66 17.37 -10.57
C LEU A 136 -14.76 17.47 -11.81
N ASP A 137 -15.34 17.54 -13.01
CA ASP A 137 -14.64 17.78 -14.28
C ASP A 137 -13.89 19.13 -14.34
N GLN A 138 -14.26 20.08 -13.48
CA GLN A 138 -13.55 21.34 -13.32
C GLN A 138 -12.18 21.17 -12.65
N PHE A 139 -12.03 20.13 -11.82
CA PHE A 139 -10.82 19.85 -11.03
C PHE A 139 -9.99 18.72 -11.63
N ILE A 140 -10.66 17.64 -12.06
CA ILE A 140 -10.03 16.41 -12.54
C ILE A 140 -9.84 16.49 -14.04
N LYS A 141 -8.58 16.39 -14.49
CA LYS A 141 -8.20 16.43 -15.90
C LYS A 141 -7.48 15.15 -16.29
N PRO A 142 -7.58 14.68 -17.54
CA PRO A 142 -6.84 13.48 -17.95
C PRO A 142 -5.33 13.71 -18.00
N TYR A 143 -4.92 14.91 -18.43
CA TYR A 143 -3.52 15.29 -18.57
C TYR A 143 -3.35 16.82 -18.48
N ILE A 144 -2.10 17.24 -18.29
CA ILE A 144 -1.65 18.63 -18.47
C ILE A 144 -0.39 18.68 -19.31
N ILE A 145 -0.07 19.89 -19.77
CA ILE A 145 1.19 20.21 -20.43
C ILE A 145 1.88 21.31 -19.64
N ARG A 146 3.18 21.14 -19.37
CA ARG A 146 4.05 22.13 -18.74
C ARG A 146 5.20 22.47 -19.67
N TRP A 147 5.55 23.75 -19.73
CA TRP A 147 6.76 24.21 -20.40
C TRP A 147 7.85 24.38 -19.35
N VAL A 148 8.97 23.66 -19.52
CA VAL A 148 10.13 23.72 -18.63
C VAL A 148 11.36 23.90 -19.51
N ASP A 149 12.06 25.02 -19.35
CA ASP A 149 13.23 25.37 -20.17
C ASP A 149 13.02 25.21 -21.69
N GLY A 150 11.87 25.68 -22.18
CA GLY A 150 11.50 25.58 -23.59
C GLY A 150 11.14 24.19 -24.09
N LYS A 151 11.10 23.16 -23.22
CA LYS A 151 10.63 21.80 -23.53
C LYS A 151 9.20 21.60 -23.07
N LYS A 152 8.42 20.89 -23.87
CA LYS A 152 7.02 20.55 -23.58
C LYS A 152 6.93 19.21 -22.84
N VAL A 153 6.60 19.25 -21.57
CA VAL A 153 6.39 18.06 -20.72
C VAL A 153 4.91 17.74 -20.64
N GLY A 154 4.50 16.59 -21.16
CA GLY A 154 3.14 16.06 -21.03
C GLY A 154 3.04 15.14 -19.81
N ILE A 155 2.04 15.37 -18.96
CA ILE A 155 1.82 14.58 -17.74
C ILE A 155 0.37 14.10 -17.76
N PHE A 156 0.13 12.79 -17.75
CA PHE A 156 -1.21 12.21 -17.66
C PHE A 156 -1.37 11.35 -16.41
N GLY A 157 -2.59 11.33 -15.86
CA GLY A 157 -2.89 10.62 -14.61
C GLY A 157 -3.58 9.27 -14.84
N LEU A 158 -3.34 8.29 -13.97
CA LEU A 158 -4.13 7.04 -13.91
C LEU A 158 -4.40 6.63 -12.47
N SER A 159 -5.65 6.29 -12.15
CA SER A 159 -6.10 5.86 -10.81
C SER A 159 -6.41 4.36 -10.76
N THR A 160 -6.22 3.73 -9.60
CA THR A 160 -6.38 2.27 -9.43
C THR A 160 -7.84 1.84 -9.59
N PHE A 161 -8.01 0.55 -9.90
CA PHE A 161 -9.27 -0.16 -9.98
C PHE A 161 -9.31 -1.21 -8.86
N GLY A 162 -10.41 -1.34 -8.12
CA GLY A 162 -10.47 -2.35 -7.07
C GLY A 162 -11.87 -2.61 -6.55
N LEU A 163 -12.33 -3.86 -6.68
CA LEU A 163 -13.63 -4.37 -6.22
C LEU A 163 -13.99 -4.05 -4.77
N VAL A 164 -12.99 -3.81 -3.92
CA VAL A 164 -13.17 -3.44 -2.51
C VAL A 164 -13.58 -1.96 -2.35
N PHE A 165 -13.17 -1.11 -3.29
CA PHE A 165 -13.40 0.33 -3.29
C PHE A 165 -14.45 0.76 -4.32
N ASP A 166 -14.64 0.00 -5.40
CA ASP A 166 -15.60 0.29 -6.47
C ASP A 166 -17.04 0.57 -5.99
N PRO A 167 -17.59 -0.06 -4.92
CA PRO A 167 -18.92 0.28 -4.43
C PRO A 167 -19.07 1.74 -3.99
N PHE A 168 -17.98 2.39 -3.60
CA PHE A 168 -17.96 3.80 -3.22
C PHE A 168 -17.89 4.75 -4.44
N LEU A 169 -17.72 4.22 -5.66
CA LEU A 169 -17.62 5.01 -6.91
C LEU A 169 -18.95 5.40 -7.54
N GLU A 170 -20.07 4.74 -7.22
CA GLU A 170 -21.29 4.95 -8.01
C GLU A 170 -21.69 6.44 -8.09
N PRO A 171 -21.95 7.01 -9.29
CA PRO A 171 -22.06 6.38 -10.61
C PRO A 171 -20.81 6.46 -11.52
N ILE A 172 -19.62 6.78 -10.99
CA ILE A 172 -18.36 6.88 -11.74
C ILE A 172 -17.97 5.51 -12.31
N GLU A 173 -17.66 5.48 -13.60
CA GLU A 173 -17.07 4.31 -14.25
C GLU A 173 -15.57 4.53 -14.44
N LEU A 174 -14.77 3.52 -14.08
CA LEU A 174 -13.33 3.50 -14.33
C LEU A 174 -13.03 2.79 -15.66
N GLU A 175 -12.34 3.48 -16.55
CA GLU A 175 -11.88 2.92 -17.82
C GLU A 175 -10.57 2.14 -17.67
N SER A 176 -10.24 1.29 -18.65
CA SER A 176 -9.03 0.47 -18.61
C SER A 176 -7.76 1.35 -18.59
N PRO A 177 -6.92 1.26 -17.55
CA PRO A 177 -5.74 2.12 -17.44
C PRO A 177 -4.73 1.85 -18.56
N VAL A 178 -4.59 0.59 -19.00
CA VAL A 178 -3.71 0.23 -20.12
C VAL A 178 -4.17 0.86 -21.44
N GLN A 179 -5.48 0.83 -21.73
CA GLN A 179 -5.99 1.41 -22.97
C GLN A 179 -5.81 2.93 -22.98
N LEU A 180 -6.06 3.58 -21.85
CA LEU A 180 -5.91 5.01 -21.70
C LEU A 180 -4.46 5.46 -21.69
N ALA A 181 -3.54 4.69 -21.08
CA ALA A 181 -2.11 4.93 -21.17
C ALA A 181 -1.66 5.01 -22.64
N LYS A 182 -2.05 4.03 -23.46
CA LYS A 182 -1.73 4.01 -24.91
C LYS A 182 -2.32 5.22 -25.62
N LYS A 183 -3.58 5.56 -25.33
CA LYS A 183 -4.28 6.70 -25.95
C LYS A 183 -3.58 8.02 -25.62
N TYR A 184 -3.33 8.30 -24.34
CA TYR A 184 -2.79 9.59 -23.91
C TYR A 184 -1.30 9.71 -24.19
N ALA A 185 -0.50 8.65 -24.04
CA ALA A 185 0.92 8.69 -24.43
C ALA A 185 1.07 8.99 -25.93
N LYS A 186 0.31 8.32 -26.79
CA LYS A 186 0.29 8.61 -28.23
C LYS A 186 -0.21 10.01 -28.53
N HIS A 187 -1.29 10.47 -27.91
CA HIS A 187 -1.81 11.83 -28.11
C HIS A 187 -0.79 12.90 -27.70
N LEU A 188 -0.16 12.77 -26.54
CA LEU A 188 0.87 13.68 -26.06
C LEU A 188 2.09 13.69 -27.00
N LYS A 189 2.48 12.53 -27.54
CA LYS A 189 3.62 12.45 -28.46
C LYS A 189 3.31 13.01 -29.83
N GLU A 190 2.22 12.55 -30.44
CA GLU A 190 1.94 12.78 -31.85
C GLU A 190 1.13 14.05 -32.11
N THR A 191 0.21 14.40 -31.22
CA THR A 191 -0.67 15.58 -31.39
C THR A 191 -0.08 16.78 -30.68
N GLU A 192 0.19 16.64 -29.37
CA GLU A 192 0.70 17.75 -28.56
C GLU A 192 2.19 18.02 -28.79
N LYS A 193 2.91 17.07 -29.38
CA LYS A 193 4.35 17.17 -29.65
C LYS A 193 5.17 17.39 -28.37
N CYS A 194 4.85 16.64 -27.31
CA CYS A 194 5.61 16.66 -26.08
C CYS A 194 7.02 16.07 -26.28
N ASP A 195 8.00 16.75 -25.70
CA ASP A 195 9.41 16.34 -25.68
C ASP A 195 9.65 15.26 -24.63
N LEU A 196 8.91 15.30 -23.52
CA LEU A 196 8.93 14.35 -22.41
C LEU A 196 7.51 13.97 -22.01
N ILE A 197 7.23 12.69 -21.82
CA ILE A 197 5.92 12.16 -21.41
C ILE A 197 6.06 11.40 -20.09
N ILE A 198 5.36 11.90 -19.07
CA ILE A 198 5.31 11.31 -17.74
C ILE A 198 3.93 10.70 -17.51
N ALA A 199 3.89 9.43 -17.13
CA ALA A 199 2.69 8.82 -16.55
C ALA A 199 2.77 8.99 -15.03
N LEU A 200 1.84 9.75 -14.44
CA LEU A 200 1.69 9.87 -13.00
C LEU A 200 0.57 8.92 -12.57
N THR A 201 0.90 7.87 -11.83
CA THR A 201 -0.01 6.74 -11.65
C THR A 201 -0.23 6.40 -10.19
N HIS A 202 -1.45 5.98 -9.87
CA HIS A 202 -1.80 5.38 -8.61
C HIS A 202 -2.44 4.02 -8.89
N ILE A 203 -1.70 3.09 -9.50
CA ILE A 203 -2.22 1.79 -9.97
C ILE A 203 -1.37 0.60 -9.51
N GLY A 204 -0.28 0.87 -8.80
CA GLY A 204 0.67 -0.12 -8.30
C GLY A 204 1.70 -0.59 -9.34
N VAL A 205 2.87 -0.96 -8.83
CA VAL A 205 4.05 -1.34 -9.63
C VAL A 205 3.74 -2.41 -10.69
N GLY A 206 2.90 -3.40 -10.36
CA GLY A 206 2.55 -4.48 -11.29
C GLY A 206 1.86 -3.96 -12.55
N MET A 207 0.88 -3.06 -12.41
CA MET A 207 0.19 -2.45 -13.53
C MET A 207 1.07 -1.42 -14.24
N ASP A 208 1.94 -0.72 -13.51
CA ASP A 208 2.93 0.20 -14.11
C ASP A 208 3.85 -0.51 -15.10
N LYS A 209 4.31 -1.73 -14.77
CA LYS A 209 5.09 -2.55 -15.70
C LYS A 209 4.28 -2.88 -16.96
N MET A 210 2.99 -3.20 -16.81
CA MET A 210 2.12 -3.52 -17.95
C MET A 210 1.89 -2.32 -18.87
N ILE A 211 1.72 -1.11 -18.32
CA ILE A 211 1.58 0.09 -19.16
C ILE A 211 2.89 0.47 -19.84
N ALA A 212 4.05 0.27 -19.19
CA ALA A 212 5.37 0.49 -19.81
C ALA A 212 5.54 -0.39 -21.06
N TYR A 213 5.19 -1.68 -20.97
CA TYR A 213 5.17 -2.58 -22.13
C TYR A 213 4.18 -2.13 -23.23
N ALA A 214 3.01 -1.62 -22.82
CA ALA A 214 1.93 -1.32 -23.76
C ALA A 214 2.09 0.04 -24.47
N ALA A 215 2.74 1.02 -23.84
CA ALA A 215 2.83 2.41 -24.29
C ALA A 215 4.29 2.90 -24.31
N PRO A 216 5.07 2.51 -25.35
CA PRO A 216 6.52 2.80 -25.45
C PRO A 216 6.85 4.28 -25.70
N GLU A 217 5.84 5.14 -25.84
CA GLU A 217 5.97 6.59 -25.89
C GLU A 217 6.13 7.22 -24.49
N ILE A 218 5.90 6.48 -23.41
CA ILE A 218 6.10 6.96 -22.04
C ILE A 218 7.59 6.97 -21.72
N ASP A 219 8.10 8.12 -21.26
CA ASP A 219 9.52 8.30 -20.95
C ASP A 219 9.83 8.12 -19.46
N LEU A 220 8.83 8.26 -18.57
CA LEU A 220 8.95 8.02 -17.12
C LEU A 220 7.58 7.65 -16.53
N ILE A 221 7.54 6.65 -15.66
CA ILE A 221 6.37 6.34 -14.83
C ILE A 221 6.69 6.68 -13.37
N VAL A 222 5.89 7.57 -12.79
CA VAL A 222 5.96 7.97 -11.38
C VAL A 222 4.72 7.43 -10.67
N GLY A 223 4.89 6.41 -9.84
CA GLY A 223 3.78 5.60 -9.32
C GLY A 223 3.64 5.56 -7.79
N GLY A 224 2.44 5.16 -7.34
CA GLY A 224 2.03 4.95 -5.93
C GLY A 224 1.21 3.69 -5.69
N HIS A 225 0.32 3.68 -4.67
CA HIS A 225 -0.65 2.62 -4.31
C HIS A 225 -0.08 1.43 -3.54
N THR A 226 1.10 0.92 -3.93
CA THR A 226 1.66 -0.30 -3.31
C THR A 226 2.50 -0.02 -2.07
N HIS A 227 2.76 1.25 -1.75
CA HIS A 227 3.66 1.69 -0.67
C HIS A 227 5.10 1.17 -0.78
N ILE A 228 5.50 0.65 -1.93
CA ILE A 228 6.84 0.12 -2.13
C ILE A 228 7.81 1.28 -2.29
N LEU A 229 8.93 1.23 -1.57
CA LEU A 229 10.08 2.09 -1.83
C LEU A 229 10.99 1.39 -2.86
N LEU A 230 11.07 1.93 -4.08
CA LEU A 230 12.06 1.50 -5.05
C LEU A 230 13.34 2.32 -4.87
N LYS A 231 14.37 1.70 -4.29
CA LYS A 231 15.70 2.33 -4.15
C LYS A 231 16.39 2.56 -5.48
N GLU A 232 16.06 1.75 -6.48
CA GLU A 232 16.49 1.88 -7.86
C GLU A 232 15.25 1.73 -8.77
N PRO A 233 15.20 2.44 -9.90
CA PRO A 233 14.08 2.34 -10.84
C PRO A 233 13.99 0.95 -11.47
N TYR A 234 12.78 0.46 -11.71
CA TYR A 234 12.59 -0.64 -12.64
C TYR A 234 12.62 -0.12 -14.08
N ILE A 235 13.39 -0.79 -14.94
CA ILE A 235 13.44 -0.46 -16.36
C ILE A 235 12.64 -1.51 -17.13
N VAL A 236 11.59 -1.09 -17.84
CA VAL A 236 10.75 -1.96 -18.67
C VAL A 236 10.70 -1.38 -20.07
N GLU A 237 11.22 -2.11 -21.07
CA GLU A 237 11.31 -1.64 -22.46
C GLU A 237 11.99 -0.27 -22.62
N GLY A 238 12.92 0.05 -21.71
CA GLY A 238 13.62 1.33 -21.66
C GLY A 238 12.89 2.45 -20.89
N THR A 239 11.66 2.22 -20.42
CA THR A 239 10.91 3.16 -19.58
C THR A 239 11.22 2.92 -18.10
N PRO A 240 11.78 3.91 -17.38
CA PRO A 240 11.98 3.85 -15.93
C PRO A 240 10.66 3.99 -15.16
N ILE A 241 10.54 3.21 -14.08
CA ILE A 241 9.41 3.20 -13.14
C ILE A 241 9.94 3.47 -11.74
N VAL A 242 9.36 4.46 -11.05
CA VAL A 242 9.76 4.90 -9.71
C VAL A 242 8.58 4.96 -8.75
N HIS A 243 8.77 4.46 -7.53
CA HIS A 243 7.83 4.49 -6.40
C HIS A 243 8.60 4.87 -5.14
N ILE A 244 8.01 5.65 -4.24
CA ILE A 244 8.74 6.33 -3.16
C ILE A 244 8.27 5.97 -1.73
N GLY A 245 7.61 4.83 -1.57
CA GLY A 245 7.07 4.42 -0.27
C GLY A 245 5.82 5.20 0.11
N LYS A 246 5.72 5.63 1.37
CA LYS A 246 4.51 6.24 1.95
C LYS A 246 4.81 7.27 3.05
N TRP A 247 3.77 7.95 3.52
CA TRP A 247 3.71 8.75 4.76
C TRP A 247 4.73 9.89 4.85
N ALA A 248 5.13 10.42 3.70
CA ALA A 248 6.18 11.43 3.59
C ALA A 248 7.54 11.00 4.21
N TRP A 249 7.78 9.70 4.38
CA TRP A 249 9.07 9.20 4.89
C TRP A 249 10.23 9.47 3.94
N TYR A 250 9.94 9.55 2.65
CA TYR A 250 10.92 9.75 1.60
C TYR A 250 10.45 10.79 0.59
N LEU A 251 11.41 11.44 -0.07
CA LEU A 251 11.22 12.30 -1.22
C LEU A 251 12.09 11.78 -2.37
N GLY A 252 11.46 11.51 -3.51
CA GLY A 252 12.16 11.10 -4.73
C GLY A 252 12.71 12.31 -5.46
N GLN A 253 13.93 12.22 -5.96
CA GLN A 253 14.55 13.21 -6.84
C GLN A 253 15.07 12.49 -8.08
N TYR A 254 14.49 12.82 -9.22
CA TYR A 254 14.81 12.21 -10.51
C TYR A 254 15.24 13.29 -11.49
N GLU A 255 16.27 13.05 -12.29
CA GLU A 255 16.71 13.98 -13.32
C GLU A 255 16.51 13.34 -14.70
N MET A 256 15.57 13.89 -15.47
CA MET A 256 15.34 13.51 -16.85
C MET A 256 16.16 14.41 -17.77
N VAL A 257 16.94 13.80 -18.65
CA VAL A 257 17.68 14.51 -19.70
C VAL A 257 16.90 14.38 -21.00
N ILE A 258 16.62 15.52 -21.62
CA ILE A 258 16.03 15.61 -22.96
C ILE A 258 17.14 16.03 -23.92
N PRO A 259 17.70 15.09 -24.71
CA PRO A 259 18.74 15.44 -25.68
C PRO A 259 18.14 16.18 -26.89
N ASP A 260 18.98 16.89 -27.65
CA ASP A 260 18.58 17.50 -28.94
C ASP A 260 18.16 16.47 -29.99
N SER A 261 18.69 15.25 -29.88
CA SER A 261 18.34 14.11 -30.71
C SER A 261 18.35 12.82 -29.88
N GLY A 262 17.31 12.00 -30.05
CA GLY A 262 17.16 10.74 -29.31
C GLY A 262 15.95 10.76 -28.40
N LYS A 263 15.82 9.73 -27.55
CA LYS A 263 14.78 9.65 -26.54
C LYS A 263 15.26 10.29 -25.22
N PRO A 264 14.36 10.92 -24.44
CA PRO A 264 14.65 11.28 -23.07
C PRO A 264 15.08 10.05 -22.25
N TYR A 265 15.90 10.27 -21.22
CA TYR A 265 16.36 9.21 -20.33
C TYR A 265 16.55 9.72 -18.91
N LEU A 266 16.45 8.81 -17.94
CA LEU A 266 16.70 9.10 -16.53
C LEU A 266 18.20 9.08 -16.26
N ALA A 267 18.79 10.24 -15.98
CA ALA A 267 20.23 10.38 -15.73
C ALA A 267 20.61 10.27 -14.25
N LYS A 268 19.67 10.56 -13.34
CA LYS A 268 19.92 10.50 -11.90
C LYS A 268 18.67 10.08 -11.15
N HIS A 269 18.84 9.19 -10.18
CA HIS A 269 17.83 8.78 -9.21
C HIS A 269 18.40 8.99 -7.80
N LYS A 270 17.63 9.60 -6.91
CA LYS A 270 18.01 9.76 -5.50
C LYS A 270 16.77 9.73 -4.60
N VAL A 271 16.84 8.93 -3.56
CA VAL A 271 15.87 8.90 -2.46
C VAL A 271 16.39 9.73 -1.30
N HIS A 272 15.61 10.71 -0.84
CA HIS A 272 15.91 11.48 0.36
C HIS A 272 15.04 11.01 1.50
N GLN A 273 15.63 10.48 2.55
CA GLN A 273 14.92 10.20 3.78
C GLN A 273 14.55 11.50 4.49
N ILE A 274 13.30 11.64 4.88
CA ILE A 274 12.78 12.77 5.64
C ILE A 274 12.84 12.41 7.12
N ASP A 275 13.77 13.03 7.85
CA ASP A 275 13.96 12.80 9.27
C ASP A 275 14.20 14.09 10.04
N GLN A 276 14.32 13.97 11.36
CA GLN A 276 14.51 15.08 12.30
C GLN A 276 15.75 15.95 12.07
N LYS A 277 16.69 15.57 11.18
CA LYS A 277 17.84 16.42 10.81
C LYS A 277 17.42 17.57 9.90
N ILE A 278 16.28 17.46 9.24
CA ILE A 278 15.73 18.50 8.37
C ILE A 278 14.91 19.46 9.23
N GLN A 279 15.21 20.75 9.10
CA GLN A 279 14.44 21.80 9.78
C GLN A 279 13.01 21.85 9.25
N GLU A 280 12.04 22.06 10.14
CA GLU A 280 10.64 22.20 9.75
C GLU A 280 10.38 23.55 9.06
N ASN A 281 9.64 23.53 7.95
CA ASN A 281 9.10 24.72 7.33
C ASN A 281 8.06 25.35 8.28
N VAL A 282 8.26 26.64 8.62
CA VAL A 282 7.45 27.34 9.63
C VAL A 282 6.00 27.50 9.20
N GLU A 283 5.74 27.77 7.92
CA GLU A 283 4.39 27.97 7.39
C GLU A 283 3.59 26.66 7.43
N ILE A 284 4.16 25.58 6.90
CA ILE A 284 3.51 24.26 6.92
C ILE A 284 3.33 23.75 8.34
N LYS A 285 4.33 23.96 9.21
CA LYS A 285 4.20 23.62 10.63
C LYS A 285 3.02 24.35 11.28
N THR A 286 2.93 25.66 11.08
CA THR A 286 1.83 26.48 11.62
C THR A 286 0.47 26.01 11.10
N LEU A 287 0.38 25.66 9.82
CA LEU A 287 -0.82 25.12 9.20
C LEU A 287 -1.25 23.81 9.88
N VAL A 288 -0.32 22.87 10.05
CA VAL A 288 -0.56 21.57 10.70
C VAL A 288 -0.93 21.73 12.18
N GLU A 289 -0.28 22.62 12.92
CA GLU A 289 -0.62 22.94 14.32
C GLU A 289 -2.04 23.54 14.45
N GLY A 290 -2.48 24.34 13.47
CA GLY A 290 -3.85 24.84 13.37
C GLY A 290 -4.88 23.72 13.19
N PHE A 291 -4.58 22.74 12.33
CA PHE A 291 -5.41 21.56 12.16
C PHE A 291 -5.48 20.71 13.43
N GLN A 292 -4.33 20.45 14.07
CA GLN A 292 -4.29 19.74 15.35
C GLN A 292 -5.14 20.45 16.41
N SER A 293 -5.05 21.77 16.50
CA SER A 293 -5.81 22.57 17.48
C SER A 293 -7.32 22.45 17.25
N THR A 294 -7.76 22.44 15.99
CA THR A 294 -9.17 22.24 15.63
C THR A 294 -9.68 20.88 16.10
N ILE A 295 -8.89 19.82 15.89
CA ILE A 295 -9.25 18.48 16.34
C ILE A 295 -9.21 18.39 17.87
N LYS A 296 -8.20 18.96 18.54
CA LYS A 296 -8.14 19.03 20.02
C LYS A 296 -9.37 19.71 20.62
N ASN A 297 -9.86 20.78 19.99
CA ASN A 297 -11.09 21.45 20.44
C ASN A 297 -12.34 20.57 20.30
N ARG A 298 -12.39 19.71 19.27
CA ARG A 298 -13.52 18.81 19.03
C ARG A 298 -13.46 17.54 19.90
N TRP A 299 -12.27 16.97 20.10
CA TRP A 299 -12.09 15.63 20.68
C TRP A 299 -11.39 15.63 22.05
N GLY A 300 -10.84 16.75 22.50
CA GLY A 300 -10.05 16.86 23.72
C GLY A 300 -8.61 16.41 23.54
N ASN A 301 -7.98 15.96 24.63
CA ASN A 301 -6.55 15.66 24.70
C ASN A 301 -6.20 14.25 24.17
N ILE A 302 -6.58 13.94 22.94
CA ILE A 302 -6.48 12.59 22.35
C ILE A 302 -5.06 12.18 21.89
N TRP A 303 -4.12 13.11 21.82
CA TRP A 303 -2.71 12.83 21.47
C TRP A 303 -1.87 12.39 22.67
N ASP A 304 -2.25 12.85 23.87
CA ASP A 304 -1.44 12.64 25.08
C ASP A 304 -2.14 11.72 26.11
N ASP A 305 -3.32 11.20 25.80
CA ASP A 305 -4.08 10.33 26.70
C ASP A 305 -3.56 8.89 26.67
N LYS A 306 -2.68 8.55 27.61
CA LYS A 306 -2.10 7.20 27.74
C LYS A 306 -3.17 6.13 28.05
N LYS A 307 -3.68 5.46 27.02
CA LYS A 307 -4.74 4.44 27.14
C LYS A 307 -4.21 3.09 27.58
N VAL A 308 -3.19 2.60 26.90
CA VAL A 308 -2.63 1.27 27.12
C VAL A 308 -1.15 1.26 26.74
N TYR A 309 -0.36 0.40 27.39
CA TYR A 309 1.02 0.15 26.99
C TYR A 309 1.11 -1.14 26.17
N SER A 310 1.79 -1.09 25.02
CA SER A 310 2.20 -2.25 24.24
C SER A 310 3.68 -2.52 24.42
N ASP A 311 4.07 -3.75 24.74
CA ASP A 311 5.47 -4.17 24.80
C ASP A 311 6.04 -4.63 23.44
N ILE A 312 5.18 -4.70 22.42
CA ILE A 312 5.44 -5.28 21.10
C ILE A 312 4.91 -4.37 19.98
N ASN A 313 5.55 -4.43 18.81
CA ASN A 313 4.97 -3.93 17.56
C ASN A 313 4.04 -5.00 16.96
N LEU A 314 2.83 -4.61 16.52
CA LEU A 314 1.92 -5.48 15.77
C LEU A 314 1.65 -4.85 14.40
N PRO A 315 2.13 -5.46 13.30
CA PRO A 315 1.86 -4.94 11.97
C PRO A 315 0.42 -5.18 11.54
N VAL A 316 -0.02 -4.40 10.56
CA VAL A 316 -1.34 -4.53 9.91
C VAL A 316 -1.48 -5.89 9.21
N GLY A 317 -0.40 -6.35 8.60
CA GLY A 317 -0.34 -7.57 7.80
C GLY A 317 -0.63 -7.37 6.31
N SER A 318 -0.30 -8.39 5.51
CA SER A 318 -0.50 -8.44 4.06
C SER A 318 -0.85 -9.88 3.63
N ASP A 319 -1.32 -10.09 2.40
CA ASP A 319 -1.24 -11.43 1.76
C ASP A 319 -2.13 -12.57 2.33
N GLN A 320 -3.32 -12.25 2.85
CA GLN A 320 -4.35 -13.25 3.21
C GLN A 320 -4.01 -14.21 4.36
N TYR A 321 -2.99 -13.88 5.16
CA TYR A 321 -2.58 -14.68 6.32
C TYR A 321 -3.28 -14.27 7.62
N GLU A 322 -3.11 -15.10 8.66
CA GLU A 322 -3.51 -14.72 10.02
C GLU A 322 -2.56 -13.64 10.55
N TYR A 323 -3.11 -12.59 11.16
CA TYR A 323 -2.34 -11.52 11.80
C TYR A 323 -2.85 -11.24 13.21
N LEU A 324 -1.93 -10.97 14.13
CA LEU A 324 -2.22 -10.79 15.55
C LEU A 324 -3.04 -9.53 15.82
N LEU A 325 -2.68 -8.39 15.20
CA LEU A 325 -3.48 -7.17 15.26
C LEU A 325 -4.88 -7.43 14.68
N GLY A 326 -4.93 -8.11 13.53
CA GLY A 326 -6.16 -8.54 12.88
C GLY A 326 -7.09 -9.31 13.81
N ASN A 327 -6.57 -10.33 14.49
CA ASN A 327 -7.29 -11.15 15.47
C ASN A 327 -7.85 -10.31 16.63
N MET A 328 -7.02 -9.45 17.22
CA MET A 328 -7.44 -8.58 18.32
C MET A 328 -8.60 -7.68 17.92
N SER A 329 -8.52 -7.08 16.73
CA SER A 329 -9.54 -6.17 16.23
C SER A 329 -10.87 -6.88 15.94
N VAL A 330 -10.83 -8.00 15.22
CA VAL A 330 -12.05 -8.73 14.85
C VAL A 330 -12.70 -9.43 16.04
N ASP A 331 -11.92 -9.80 17.07
CA ASP A 331 -12.46 -10.25 18.35
C ASP A 331 -13.20 -9.14 19.10
N ALA A 332 -12.65 -7.91 19.07
CA ALA A 332 -13.32 -6.76 19.64
C ALA A 332 -14.63 -6.45 18.90
N VAL A 333 -14.63 -6.50 17.56
CA VAL A 333 -15.85 -6.37 16.74
C VAL A 333 -16.88 -7.44 17.13
N ARG A 334 -16.48 -8.72 17.22
CA ARG A 334 -17.39 -9.80 17.66
C ARG A 334 -18.00 -9.50 19.02
N SER A 335 -17.18 -9.01 19.97
CA SER A 335 -17.60 -8.77 21.35
C SER A 335 -18.59 -7.62 21.54
N ALA A 336 -18.76 -6.72 20.56
CA ALA A 336 -19.87 -5.74 20.57
C ALA A 336 -21.24 -6.41 20.37
N THR A 337 -21.22 -7.65 19.90
CA THR A 337 -22.40 -8.42 19.55
C THR A 337 -22.40 -9.77 20.29
N LYS A 338 -23.42 -10.59 20.07
CA LYS A 338 -23.42 -12.01 20.46
C LYS A 338 -23.32 -12.91 19.22
N ALA A 339 -22.59 -12.46 18.21
CA ALA A 339 -22.44 -13.18 16.95
C ALA A 339 -21.67 -14.48 17.13
N ASP A 340 -22.03 -15.49 16.32
CA ASP A 340 -21.32 -16.76 16.24
C ASP A 340 -19.92 -16.56 15.63
N PHE A 341 -19.80 -15.59 14.73
CA PHE A 341 -18.64 -15.34 13.87
C PHE A 341 -18.48 -13.83 13.65
N ALA A 342 -17.24 -13.36 13.48
CA ALA A 342 -17.01 -12.01 12.96
C ALA A 342 -15.97 -12.03 11.86
N VAL A 343 -16.11 -11.09 10.92
CA VAL A 343 -15.20 -10.88 9.79
C VAL A 343 -14.97 -9.40 9.58
N ASP A 344 -13.75 -9.06 9.18
CA ASP A 344 -13.41 -7.72 8.72
C ASP A 344 -12.30 -7.77 7.67
N ASN A 345 -12.25 -6.79 6.76
CA ASN A 345 -11.23 -6.73 5.71
C ASN A 345 -9.89 -6.26 6.30
N LEU A 346 -8.76 -6.83 5.83
CA LEU A 346 -7.44 -6.34 6.22
C LEU A 346 -7.16 -4.93 5.68
N ALA A 347 -7.68 -4.59 4.49
CA ALA A 347 -7.48 -3.28 3.86
C ALA A 347 -8.05 -2.10 4.64
N TYR A 348 -8.96 -2.33 5.59
CA TYR A 348 -9.54 -1.24 6.41
C TYR A 348 -8.65 -0.83 7.58
N ARG A 349 -7.46 -1.43 7.71
CA ARG A 349 -6.45 -1.05 8.69
C ARG A 349 -5.30 -0.33 8.00
N SER A 350 -4.82 0.74 8.63
CA SER A 350 -3.88 1.65 7.97
C SER A 350 -2.59 1.84 8.72
N GLN A 351 -2.60 1.67 10.04
CA GLN A 351 -1.43 1.87 10.88
C GLN A 351 -1.09 0.60 11.66
N GLU A 352 0.21 0.37 11.86
CA GLU A 352 0.69 -0.63 12.80
C GLU A 352 0.48 -0.15 14.25
N MET A 353 0.39 -1.11 15.16
CA MET A 353 0.43 -0.81 16.59
C MET A 353 1.88 -0.85 17.06
N TYR A 354 2.41 0.28 17.48
CA TYR A 354 3.80 0.35 17.93
C TYR A 354 3.95 0.05 19.42
N LYS A 355 5.14 -0.44 19.79
CA LYS A 355 5.58 -0.58 21.17
C LYS A 355 5.62 0.80 21.84
N GLY A 356 5.06 0.90 23.03
CA GLY A 356 4.96 2.14 23.79
C GLY A 356 3.57 2.37 24.36
N PHE A 357 3.33 3.57 24.88
CA PHE A 357 1.98 3.98 25.24
C PHE A 357 1.20 4.36 23.99
N LEU A 358 0.05 3.74 23.81
CA LEU A 358 -0.94 4.07 22.79
C LEU A 358 -1.91 5.12 23.35
N ASN A 359 -2.24 6.11 22.53
CA ASN A 359 -3.25 7.13 22.80
C ASN A 359 -4.51 6.92 21.94
N THR A 360 -5.53 7.76 22.13
CA THR A 360 -6.78 7.67 21.36
C THR A 360 -6.55 7.86 19.85
N VAL A 361 -5.63 8.76 19.45
CA VAL A 361 -5.31 8.97 18.03
C VAL A 361 -4.73 7.72 17.40
N ASP A 362 -3.88 6.97 18.11
CA ASP A 362 -3.32 5.72 17.61
C ASP A 362 -4.44 4.73 17.27
N PHE A 363 -5.43 4.56 18.16
CA PHE A 363 -6.56 3.67 17.90
C PHE A 363 -7.45 4.12 16.74
N PHE A 364 -7.65 5.44 16.57
CA PHE A 364 -8.35 5.97 15.42
C PHE A 364 -7.58 5.68 14.12
N ASN A 365 -6.28 5.95 14.10
CA ASN A 365 -5.42 5.74 12.93
C ASN A 365 -5.20 4.25 12.60
N LEU A 366 -5.50 3.33 13.52
CA LEU A 366 -5.60 1.90 13.19
C LEU A 366 -6.79 1.60 12.24
N PHE A 367 -7.89 2.37 12.33
CA PHE A 367 -9.14 2.20 11.55
C PHE A 367 -9.71 3.52 11.00
N PRO A 368 -8.92 4.31 10.25
CA PRO A 368 -9.24 5.68 9.86
C PRO A 368 -10.11 5.75 8.61
N HIS A 369 -10.08 4.72 7.75
CA HIS A 369 -10.83 4.60 6.48
C HIS A 369 -12.36 4.53 6.64
N ASN A 370 -12.80 4.63 7.87
CA ASN A 370 -14.16 4.37 8.29
C ASN A 370 -14.92 5.69 8.53
N TRP A 371 -14.25 6.85 8.46
CA TRP A 371 -14.85 8.13 8.85
C TRP A 371 -15.80 8.68 7.78
N SER A 372 -17.08 8.74 8.10
CA SER A 372 -18.09 9.46 7.31
C SER A 372 -18.28 10.87 7.84
N THR A 373 -17.99 11.86 7.01
CA THR A 373 -18.16 13.28 7.36
C THR A 373 -19.62 13.68 7.40
N GLN A 374 -20.45 13.14 6.52
CA GLN A 374 -21.90 13.33 6.55
C GLN A 374 -22.52 12.83 7.86
N LYS A 375 -22.13 11.62 8.29
CA LYS A 375 -22.66 11.01 9.52
C LYS A 375 -21.95 11.52 10.77
N ASN A 376 -20.79 12.17 10.61
CA ASN A 376 -19.91 12.64 11.66
C ASN A 376 -19.55 11.52 12.68
N HIS A 377 -19.31 10.32 12.15
CA HIS A 377 -18.82 9.16 12.89
C HIS A 377 -18.01 8.23 11.97
N ALA A 378 -17.26 7.31 12.56
CA ALA A 378 -16.65 6.21 11.83
C ALA A 378 -17.65 5.05 11.62
N TRP A 379 -17.28 4.08 10.79
CA TRP A 379 -18.05 2.87 10.53
C TRP A 379 -18.48 2.16 11.81
N ASN A 380 -19.77 1.87 11.85
CA ASN A 380 -20.38 1.10 12.92
C ASN A 380 -20.15 -0.40 12.73
N ILE A 381 -20.31 -1.13 13.83
CA ILE A 381 -20.43 -2.58 13.81
C ILE A 381 -21.87 -2.94 13.44
N PHE A 382 -22.02 -3.82 12.47
CA PHE A 382 -23.28 -4.41 12.06
C PHE A 382 -23.38 -5.86 12.53
N GLU A 383 -24.61 -6.29 12.79
CA GLU A 383 -24.98 -7.66 13.08
C GLU A 383 -26.03 -8.12 12.06
N PHE A 384 -25.87 -9.31 11.50
CA PHE A 384 -26.84 -9.91 10.58
C PHE A 384 -26.81 -11.43 10.65
N GLU A 385 -27.85 -12.07 10.13
CA GLU A 385 -27.94 -13.52 10.00
C GLU A 385 -27.90 -13.95 8.53
N ILE A 386 -27.05 -14.92 8.22
CA ILE A 386 -26.85 -15.45 6.87
C ILE A 386 -26.78 -16.97 6.87
N LYS A 387 -27.29 -17.61 5.80
CA LYS A 387 -27.21 -19.08 5.66
C LYS A 387 -25.76 -19.52 5.42
N GLY A 388 -25.37 -20.67 5.97
CA GLY A 388 -24.01 -21.18 5.88
C GLY A 388 -23.45 -21.31 4.46
N TYR A 389 -24.27 -21.64 3.44
CA TYR A 389 -23.78 -21.70 2.06
C TYR A 389 -23.44 -20.32 1.48
N LEU A 390 -24.23 -19.29 1.82
CA LEU A 390 -23.97 -17.91 1.41
C LEU A 390 -22.80 -17.31 2.19
N LEU A 391 -22.62 -17.69 3.45
CA LEU A 391 -21.45 -17.29 4.23
C LEU A 391 -20.15 -17.88 3.66
N LYS A 392 -20.16 -19.15 3.24
CA LYS A 392 -19.02 -19.77 2.54
C LYS A 392 -18.72 -19.06 1.22
N PHE A 393 -19.78 -18.75 0.45
CA PHE A 393 -19.65 -17.98 -0.79
C PHE A 393 -19.01 -16.61 -0.53
N LEU A 394 -19.52 -15.85 0.44
CA LEU A 394 -18.98 -14.55 0.84
C LEU A 394 -17.50 -14.64 1.18
N LEU A 395 -17.12 -15.59 2.05
CA LEU A 395 -15.73 -15.78 2.44
C LEU A 395 -14.84 -16.13 1.25
N ASN A 396 -15.30 -17.02 0.37
CA ASN A 396 -14.57 -17.36 -0.83
C ASN A 396 -14.35 -16.13 -1.71
N SER A 397 -15.39 -15.33 -1.96
CA SER A 397 -15.30 -14.10 -2.73
C SER A 397 -14.29 -13.12 -2.12
N LEU A 398 -14.35 -12.87 -0.80
CA LEU A 398 -13.43 -11.95 -0.12
C LEU A 398 -11.97 -12.41 -0.19
N PHE A 399 -11.68 -13.71 -0.08
CA PHE A 399 -10.33 -14.24 -0.28
C PHE A 399 -9.90 -14.27 -1.75
N VAL A 400 -10.80 -14.31 -2.71
CA VAL A 400 -10.44 -14.26 -4.14
C VAL A 400 -10.13 -12.83 -4.58
N THR A 401 -10.92 -11.86 -4.12
CA THR A 401 -10.89 -10.49 -4.65
C THR A 401 -10.15 -9.49 -3.77
N GLY A 402 -9.95 -9.79 -2.48
CA GLY A 402 -9.37 -8.86 -1.51
C GLY A 402 -7.93 -9.20 -1.09
N PRO A 403 -7.24 -8.25 -0.44
CA PRO A 403 -5.90 -8.46 0.12
C PRO A 403 -5.88 -9.39 1.34
N GLY A 404 -7.05 -9.83 1.78
CA GLY A 404 -7.24 -10.77 2.88
C GLY A 404 -8.30 -10.29 3.87
N ILE A 405 -8.67 -11.17 4.79
CA ILE A 405 -9.65 -10.88 5.83
C ILE A 405 -9.14 -11.36 7.17
N THR A 406 -9.74 -10.82 8.23
CA THR A 406 -9.55 -11.26 9.60
C THR A 406 -10.84 -11.86 10.09
N ILE A 407 -10.73 -12.95 10.86
CA ILE A 407 -11.89 -13.70 11.32
C ILE A 407 -11.82 -13.99 12.81
N SER A 408 -12.98 -14.10 13.45
CA SER A 408 -13.12 -14.39 14.88
C SER A 408 -13.93 -15.67 15.11
N ASN A 409 -13.59 -16.43 16.16
CA ASN A 409 -14.26 -17.68 16.55
C ASN A 409 -14.40 -18.71 15.41
N SER A 410 -13.42 -18.75 14.51
CA SER A 410 -13.48 -19.53 13.29
C SER A 410 -12.10 -19.95 12.80
N GLN A 411 -12.12 -20.95 11.93
CA GLN A 411 -10.95 -21.50 11.27
C GLN A 411 -11.27 -21.72 9.79
N VAL A 412 -10.38 -21.24 8.92
CA VAL A 412 -10.46 -21.38 7.47
C VAL A 412 -9.17 -22.06 6.98
N VAL A 413 -9.33 -22.98 6.04
CA VAL A 413 -8.21 -23.52 5.26
C VAL A 413 -8.39 -23.07 3.82
N LEU A 414 -7.35 -22.44 3.27
CA LEU A 414 -7.29 -21.95 1.91
C LEU A 414 -6.66 -22.96 0.96
N ASP A 415 -7.11 -22.96 -0.28
CA ASP A 415 -6.50 -23.64 -1.42
C ASP A 415 -6.06 -22.58 -2.42
N HIS A 416 -4.78 -22.20 -2.40
CA HIS A 416 -4.23 -21.15 -3.26
C HIS A 416 -4.18 -21.57 -4.74
N GLU A 417 -4.31 -22.87 -5.04
CA GLU A 417 -4.42 -23.37 -6.42
C GLU A 417 -5.87 -23.29 -6.95
N SER A 418 -6.86 -23.05 -6.08
CA SER A 418 -8.27 -22.96 -6.46
C SER A 418 -8.82 -21.54 -6.39
N MET A 419 -9.31 -21.03 -7.51
CA MET A 419 -10.07 -19.78 -7.53
C MET A 419 -11.54 -19.98 -7.13
N LEU A 420 -12.16 -21.08 -7.57
CA LEU A 420 -13.57 -21.38 -7.31
C LEU A 420 -13.84 -21.87 -5.89
N ASN A 421 -12.92 -22.65 -5.32
CA ASN A 421 -13.03 -23.23 -3.98
C ASN A 421 -11.82 -22.84 -3.13
N LYS A 422 -11.42 -21.57 -3.22
CA LYS A 422 -10.32 -21.01 -2.44
C LYS A 422 -10.51 -21.26 -0.95
N VAL A 423 -11.74 -21.16 -0.43
CA VAL A 423 -12.06 -21.60 0.92
C VAL A 423 -12.34 -23.12 0.91
N HIS A 424 -11.32 -23.91 1.20
CA HIS A 424 -11.39 -25.38 1.22
C HIS A 424 -12.20 -25.92 2.41
N SER A 425 -11.98 -25.38 3.61
CA SER A 425 -12.76 -25.73 4.80
C SER A 425 -13.06 -24.51 5.65
N PHE A 426 -14.20 -24.52 6.33
CA PHE A 426 -14.64 -23.41 7.16
C PHE A 426 -15.41 -23.89 8.38
N LYS A 427 -14.87 -23.59 9.56
CA LYS A 427 -15.43 -23.93 10.87
C LYS A 427 -15.77 -22.67 11.66
N ILE A 428 -16.86 -22.73 12.41
CA ILE A 428 -17.24 -21.73 13.42
C ILE A 428 -17.36 -22.45 14.77
N ALA A 429 -16.71 -21.92 15.81
CA ALA A 429 -16.64 -22.55 17.14
C ALA A 429 -16.20 -24.03 17.08
N GLY A 430 -15.21 -24.33 16.22
CA GLY A 430 -14.67 -25.68 16.03
C GLY A 430 -15.57 -26.66 15.25
N LYS A 431 -16.74 -26.24 14.78
CA LYS A 431 -17.69 -27.08 14.04
C LYS A 431 -17.80 -26.66 12.59
N GLU A 432 -17.86 -27.64 11.69
CA GLU A 432 -18.09 -27.40 10.26
C GLU A 432 -19.35 -26.57 10.01
N VAL A 433 -19.25 -25.60 9.09
CA VAL A 433 -20.37 -24.74 8.73
C VAL A 433 -21.40 -25.54 7.92
N LYS A 434 -22.62 -25.61 8.45
CA LYS A 434 -23.76 -26.31 7.85
C LYS A 434 -24.48 -25.38 6.88
N ASN A 435 -24.62 -25.80 5.63
CA ASN A 435 -25.17 -24.97 4.54
C ASN A 435 -26.55 -24.37 4.86
N THR A 436 -27.46 -25.13 5.47
CA THR A 436 -28.84 -24.70 5.73
C THR A 436 -29.05 -23.95 7.03
N LYS A 437 -28.05 -23.94 7.93
CA LYS A 437 -28.13 -23.24 9.22
C LYS A 437 -27.89 -21.75 9.01
N TYR A 438 -28.64 -20.91 9.71
CA TYR A 438 -28.33 -19.48 9.86
C TYR A 438 -27.25 -19.27 10.92
N TYR A 439 -26.28 -18.43 10.60
CA TYR A 439 -25.22 -17.99 11.49
C TYR A 439 -25.37 -16.50 11.74
N LYS A 440 -25.23 -16.10 13.00
CA LYS A 440 -25.16 -14.69 13.38
C LYS A 440 -23.74 -14.19 13.15
N VAL A 441 -23.60 -13.14 12.34
CA VAL A 441 -22.33 -12.58 11.90
C VAL A 441 -22.23 -11.13 12.37
N ALA A 442 -21.05 -10.75 12.86
CA ALA A 442 -20.69 -9.36 13.07
C ALA A 442 -19.63 -8.93 12.04
N GLY A 443 -19.76 -7.72 11.53
CA GLY A 443 -18.80 -7.10 10.63
C GLY A 443 -18.85 -5.58 10.76
N THR A 444 -17.86 -4.90 10.21
CA THR A 444 -17.89 -3.44 10.08
C THR A 444 -18.87 -3.03 8.98
N GLU A 445 -19.23 -1.75 8.93
CA GLU A 445 -20.04 -1.18 7.84
C GLU A 445 -19.44 -1.46 6.46
N GLY A 446 -18.11 -1.46 6.29
CA GLY A 446 -17.47 -1.86 5.03
C GLY A 446 -17.84 -3.28 4.58
N ILE A 447 -18.06 -4.22 5.50
CA ILE A 447 -18.61 -5.54 5.16
C ILE A 447 -20.05 -5.42 4.65
N MET A 448 -20.87 -4.57 5.27
CA MET A 448 -22.24 -4.34 4.79
C MET A 448 -22.28 -3.69 3.40
N GLU A 449 -21.39 -2.74 3.11
CA GLU A 449 -21.30 -2.14 1.77
C GLU A 449 -20.90 -3.18 0.72
N ALA A 450 -19.93 -4.05 1.03
CA ALA A 450 -19.59 -5.17 0.15
C ALA A 450 -20.79 -6.11 -0.09
N LEU A 451 -21.61 -6.37 0.94
CA LEU A 451 -22.84 -7.17 0.80
C LEU A 451 -23.90 -6.48 -0.06
N ASN A 452 -24.11 -5.17 0.14
CA ASN A 452 -25.05 -4.36 -0.63
C ASN A 452 -24.67 -4.34 -2.12
N PHE A 453 -23.37 -4.18 -2.41
CA PHE A 453 -22.85 -4.27 -3.77
C PHE A 453 -23.10 -5.65 -4.41
N ILE A 454 -22.87 -6.73 -3.66
CA ILE A 454 -23.20 -8.08 -4.15
C ILE A 454 -24.71 -8.20 -4.47
N GLN A 455 -25.57 -7.63 -3.63
CA GLN A 455 -27.01 -7.60 -3.87
C GLN A 455 -27.41 -6.74 -5.09
N SER A 456 -26.74 -5.62 -5.33
CA SER A 456 -26.99 -4.75 -6.50
C SER A 456 -26.64 -5.45 -7.82
N MET A 457 -25.66 -6.36 -7.80
CA MET A 457 -25.37 -7.27 -8.92
C MET A 457 -26.43 -8.36 -9.15
N GLY A 458 -27.53 -8.38 -8.38
CA GLY A 458 -28.64 -9.32 -8.54
C GLY A 458 -28.55 -10.59 -7.68
N TRP A 459 -27.56 -10.70 -6.78
CA TRP A 459 -27.39 -11.86 -5.92
C TRP A 459 -28.23 -11.73 -4.64
N ASN A 460 -29.22 -12.60 -4.47
CA ASN A 460 -30.07 -12.57 -3.28
C ASN A 460 -29.41 -13.26 -2.07
N LEU A 461 -28.81 -12.47 -1.18
CA LEU A 461 -28.13 -12.95 0.02
C LEU A 461 -29.07 -13.33 1.18
N HIS A 462 -30.38 -13.08 1.07
CA HIS A 462 -31.38 -13.45 2.08
C HIS A 462 -30.96 -13.14 3.54
N LEU A 463 -30.32 -11.98 3.75
CA LEU A 463 -29.88 -11.54 5.07
C LEU A 463 -31.11 -11.36 5.97
N LYS A 464 -30.99 -11.77 7.23
CA LYS A 464 -32.02 -11.60 8.27
C LYS A 464 -31.49 -10.78 9.43
N ASN A 465 -32.40 -10.13 10.16
CA ASN A 465 -32.09 -9.44 11.41
C ASN A 465 -30.89 -8.46 11.28
N VAL A 466 -30.76 -7.80 10.13
CA VAL A 466 -29.71 -6.80 9.90
C VAL A 466 -29.91 -5.65 10.87
N LYS A 467 -28.87 -5.35 11.65
CA LYS A 467 -28.90 -4.35 12.71
C LYS A 467 -27.58 -3.58 12.73
N ASP A 468 -27.66 -2.26 12.59
CA ASP A 468 -26.61 -1.36 13.02
C ASP A 468 -26.60 -1.31 14.56
N THR A 469 -25.45 -1.57 15.18
CA THR A 469 -25.31 -1.51 16.64
C THR A 469 -25.18 -0.09 17.18
N GLY A 470 -24.86 0.90 16.32
CA GLY A 470 -24.50 2.26 16.70
C GLY A 470 -23.14 2.37 17.40
N VAL A 471 -22.35 1.29 17.41
CA VAL A 471 -21.03 1.25 18.03
C VAL A 471 -19.96 1.35 16.95
N GLU A 472 -19.19 2.43 16.96
CA GLU A 472 -18.04 2.61 16.08
C GLU A 472 -16.99 1.51 16.33
N ALA A 473 -16.52 0.89 15.25
CA ALA A 473 -15.60 -0.25 15.33
C ALA A 473 -14.30 0.09 16.08
N TRP A 474 -13.69 1.23 15.76
CA TRP A 474 -12.42 1.66 16.37
C TRP A 474 -12.56 1.91 17.89
N ARG A 475 -13.69 2.48 18.35
CA ARG A 475 -13.96 2.68 19.78
C ARG A 475 -14.12 1.37 20.53
N GLN A 476 -14.80 0.40 19.91
CA GLN A 476 -14.94 -0.92 20.51
C GLN A 476 -13.57 -1.62 20.61
N ILE A 477 -12.74 -1.50 19.59
CA ILE A 477 -11.38 -2.05 19.57
C ILE A 477 -10.55 -1.42 20.68
N GLN A 478 -10.51 -0.08 20.76
CA GLN A 478 -9.86 0.65 21.84
C GLN A 478 -10.33 0.15 23.21
N LYS A 479 -11.65 0.17 23.46
CA LYS A 479 -12.24 -0.27 24.72
C LYS A 479 -11.80 -1.70 25.10
N LYS A 480 -11.85 -2.64 24.15
CA LYS A 480 -11.52 -4.04 24.41
C LYS A 480 -10.04 -4.27 24.66
N ILE A 481 -9.19 -3.47 24.04
CA ILE A 481 -7.75 -3.50 24.27
C ILE A 481 -7.42 -2.86 25.62
N GLU A 482 -8.03 -1.73 25.97
CA GLU A 482 -7.90 -1.10 27.30
C GLU A 482 -8.33 -2.05 28.43
N GLU A 483 -9.44 -2.77 28.25
CA GLU A 483 -9.93 -3.77 29.22
C GLU A 483 -8.94 -4.93 29.45
N LYS A 484 -8.09 -5.25 28.46
CA LYS A 484 -7.04 -6.27 28.61
C LYS A 484 -5.84 -5.76 29.43
N GLY A 485 -5.69 -4.45 29.58
CA GLY A 485 -4.51 -3.84 30.20
C GLY A 485 -3.29 -3.93 29.27
N THR A 486 -2.09 -4.01 29.86
CA THR A 486 -0.83 -4.05 29.11
C THR A 486 -0.83 -5.16 28.07
N ILE A 487 -0.57 -4.80 26.82
CA ILE A 487 -0.39 -5.77 25.74
C ILE A 487 1.00 -6.36 25.89
N GLN A 488 1.07 -7.62 26.28
CA GLN A 488 2.32 -8.37 26.38
C GLN A 488 2.46 -9.38 25.25
N ARG A 489 3.69 -9.54 24.75
CA ARG A 489 4.03 -10.55 23.75
C ARG A 489 3.59 -11.96 24.15
N SER A 490 3.69 -12.31 25.43
CA SER A 490 3.29 -13.63 25.95
C SER A 490 1.81 -13.95 25.78
N ASP A 491 0.99 -12.91 25.70
CA ASP A 491 -0.47 -13.01 25.82
C ASP A 491 -1.14 -13.14 24.45
N ILE A 492 -0.39 -12.90 23.37
CA ILE A 492 -0.89 -12.95 22.00
C ILE A 492 -0.21 -14.09 21.25
N LYS A 493 -1.03 -14.99 20.69
CA LYS A 493 -0.56 -16.16 19.93
C LYS A 493 -1.40 -16.32 18.67
N PHE A 494 -0.79 -16.86 17.62
CA PHE A 494 -1.52 -17.36 16.47
C PHE A 494 -2.40 -18.54 16.91
N GLU A 495 -3.67 -18.49 16.52
CA GLU A 495 -4.66 -19.51 16.86
C GLU A 495 -4.88 -20.49 15.69
N GLY A 496 -4.24 -20.24 14.54
CA GLY A 496 -4.44 -21.00 13.31
C GLY A 496 -5.82 -20.76 12.72
N ARG A 497 -6.30 -19.52 12.79
CA ARG A 497 -7.59 -19.08 12.24
C ARG A 497 -7.58 -19.14 10.73
N ILE A 498 -6.45 -18.83 10.10
CA ILE A 498 -6.27 -18.93 8.65
C ILE A 498 -5.05 -19.81 8.40
N ARG A 499 -5.22 -20.83 7.56
CA ARG A 499 -4.18 -21.76 7.11
C ARG A 499 -4.38 -22.06 5.64
N SER A 500 -3.45 -22.79 5.06
CA SER A 500 -3.45 -23.16 3.64
C SER A 500 -3.12 -24.64 3.43
N LEU A 501 -3.63 -25.22 2.34
CA LEU A 501 -3.30 -26.58 1.89
C LEU A 501 -1.89 -26.63 1.31
N GLN A 502 -1.56 -25.61 0.52
CA GLN A 502 -0.21 -25.36 0.04
C GLN A 502 0.64 -24.81 1.18
N PRO A 503 1.96 -25.00 1.12
CA PRO A 503 2.83 -24.48 2.17
C PRO A 503 2.96 -22.98 2.06
N ASP A 504 3.07 -22.38 3.21
CA ASP A 504 2.79 -20.98 3.39
C ASP A 504 3.79 -20.45 4.38
N LEU A 505 4.83 -19.83 3.84
CA LEU A 505 5.98 -19.42 4.61
C LEU A 505 5.84 -17.98 5.00
N PHE A 506 5.88 -17.76 6.30
CA PHE A 506 5.70 -16.46 6.87
C PHE A 506 6.82 -16.16 7.86
N ILE A 507 7.49 -15.02 7.70
CA ILE A 507 8.32 -14.48 8.77
C ILE A 507 7.39 -13.88 9.79
N MET A 508 7.41 -14.45 10.98
CA MET A 508 6.65 -13.91 12.10
C MET A 508 7.28 -12.57 12.50
N PRO A 509 6.59 -11.42 12.37
CA PRO A 509 7.17 -10.11 12.68
C PRO A 509 7.72 -10.03 14.11
N GLU A 510 7.10 -10.74 15.05
CA GLU A 510 7.58 -10.90 16.43
C GLU A 510 8.88 -11.70 16.62
N SER A 511 9.28 -12.49 15.63
CA SER A 511 10.50 -13.30 15.70
C SER A 511 11.72 -12.50 15.31
N VAL A 512 11.49 -11.35 14.68
CA VAL A 512 12.48 -10.37 14.25
C VAL A 512 13.08 -9.71 15.50
N ALA A 513 14.37 -9.95 15.73
CA ALA A 513 15.11 -9.45 16.88
C ALA A 513 16.50 -8.98 16.45
N VAL A 514 16.89 -7.77 16.84
CA VAL A 514 18.24 -7.25 16.62
C VAL A 514 19.07 -7.49 17.89
N HIS A 515 20.27 -8.03 17.69
CA HIS A 515 21.25 -8.32 18.73
C HIS A 515 22.55 -7.59 18.40
N ASP A 516 23.30 -7.14 19.41
CA ASP A 516 24.67 -6.69 19.18
C ASP A 516 25.57 -7.92 19.04
N LEU A 517 26.30 -8.04 17.92
CA LEU A 517 27.31 -9.09 17.75
C LEU A 517 28.58 -8.72 18.51
N ASP A 518 28.98 -7.46 18.35
CA ASP A 518 30.09 -6.82 19.03
C ASP A 518 29.85 -5.29 19.10
N ARG A 519 30.92 -4.51 19.36
CA ARG A 519 30.83 -3.04 19.51
C ARG A 519 30.52 -2.31 18.20
N THR A 520 30.65 -2.97 17.07
CA THR A 520 30.58 -2.39 15.71
C THR A 520 29.49 -3.03 14.85
N GLN A 521 29.12 -4.27 15.12
CA GLN A 521 28.23 -5.06 14.28
C GLN A 521 26.97 -5.48 15.03
N LYS A 522 25.83 -5.45 14.32
CA LYS A 522 24.56 -5.99 14.81
C LYS A 522 24.18 -7.24 14.03
N VAL A 523 23.42 -8.14 14.64
CA VAL A 523 22.78 -9.27 13.98
C VAL A 523 21.28 -9.14 14.12
N LEU A 524 20.59 -9.06 13.00
CA LEU A 524 19.17 -9.33 12.96
C LEU A 524 18.93 -10.83 12.97
N SER A 525 17.95 -11.30 13.73
CA SER A 525 17.49 -12.68 13.68
C SER A 525 15.98 -12.77 13.53
N PHE A 526 15.47 -13.76 12.79
CA PHE A 526 14.04 -14.00 12.61
C PHE A 526 13.75 -15.48 12.36
N VAL A 527 12.48 -15.86 12.46
CA VAL A 527 12.01 -17.24 12.33
C VAL A 527 11.03 -17.31 11.16
N VAL A 528 11.32 -18.19 10.21
CA VAL A 528 10.40 -18.54 9.13
C VAL A 528 9.50 -19.67 9.63
N THR A 529 8.20 -19.43 9.64
CA THR A 529 7.21 -20.41 10.08
C THR A 529 6.40 -20.87 8.88
N ASN A 530 6.19 -22.18 8.76
CA ASN A 530 5.19 -22.71 7.84
C ASN A 530 3.80 -22.62 8.50
N MET A 531 2.90 -21.83 7.93
CA MET A 531 1.52 -21.60 8.35
C MET A 531 0.51 -22.53 7.68
N GLY A 532 0.98 -23.50 6.90
CA GLY A 532 0.14 -24.55 6.32
C GLY A 532 -0.54 -25.44 7.37
N LEU A 533 -1.15 -26.53 6.92
CA LEU A 533 -1.98 -27.42 7.76
C LEU A 533 -1.36 -27.83 9.10
N LYS A 534 -0.04 -28.11 9.14
CA LYS A 534 0.70 -28.37 10.37
C LYS A 534 1.81 -27.32 10.55
N PRO A 535 1.67 -26.41 11.52
CA PRO A 535 2.71 -25.44 11.79
C PRO A 535 4.03 -26.12 12.15
N ALA A 536 5.09 -25.76 11.44
CA ALA A 536 6.44 -26.19 11.74
C ALA A 536 7.30 -24.95 11.97
N THR A 537 7.95 -24.86 13.12
CA THR A 537 8.96 -23.83 13.39
C THR A 537 10.22 -24.21 12.63
N ILE A 538 10.68 -23.34 11.73
CA ILE A 538 11.89 -23.60 10.95
C ILE A 538 12.87 -22.44 11.14
N GLU A 539 14.10 -22.87 11.39
CA GLU A 539 15.38 -22.17 11.46
C GLU A 539 15.39 -20.66 11.79
N ARG A 540 16.02 -20.32 12.92
CA ARG A 540 16.36 -18.92 13.22
C ARG A 540 17.44 -18.47 12.25
N ILE A 541 17.08 -17.58 11.33
CA ILE A 541 18.01 -16.93 10.42
C ILE A 541 18.67 -15.80 11.18
N LYS A 542 19.94 -15.54 10.88
CA LYS A 542 20.72 -14.44 11.43
C LYS A 542 21.36 -13.68 10.26
N VAL A 543 21.35 -12.36 10.33
CA VAL A 543 21.77 -11.44 9.28
C VAL A 543 22.65 -10.38 9.93
N LEU A 544 23.90 -10.24 9.50
CA LEU A 544 24.76 -9.14 9.90
C LEU A 544 24.21 -7.83 9.36
N ILE A 545 24.26 -6.83 10.20
CA ILE A 545 23.96 -5.45 9.85
C ILE A 545 25.21 -4.65 10.19
N ASP A 546 25.94 -4.22 9.16
CA ASP A 546 27.12 -3.39 9.34
C ASP A 546 26.72 -1.93 9.60
N GLN A 547 27.47 -1.22 10.46
CA GLN A 547 27.16 0.16 10.88
C GLN A 547 27.99 1.23 10.16
N THR A 548 28.69 0.93 9.07
CA THR A 548 29.53 1.94 8.41
C THR A 548 28.71 2.84 7.47
N PRO A 549 28.71 4.18 7.67
CA PRO A 549 28.21 5.12 6.69
C PRO A 549 29.31 5.35 5.65
N GLU A 550 29.01 5.09 4.37
CA GLU A 550 29.51 5.77 3.16
C GLU A 550 29.54 4.81 1.96
N ASN A 551 28.68 5.11 0.98
CA ASN A 551 28.86 4.97 -0.46
C ASN A 551 29.23 3.61 -1.10
N THR A 552 28.74 3.52 -2.35
CA THR A 552 29.07 2.56 -3.43
C THR A 552 28.53 1.13 -3.28
N LEU A 553 27.47 0.85 -4.02
CA LEU A 553 27.31 -0.44 -4.68
C LEU A 553 27.37 -0.17 -6.18
N ASP A 554 28.60 -0.29 -6.71
CA ASP A 554 28.86 -0.50 -8.14
C ASP A 554 28.48 -1.95 -8.50
N ASP A 555 27.89 -2.08 -9.68
CA ASP A 555 27.78 -3.23 -10.58
C ASP A 555 28.25 -4.61 -10.10
N ALA A 556 27.29 -5.56 -9.97
CA ALA A 556 27.31 -6.87 -10.63
C ALA A 556 26.32 -7.84 -9.93
N VAL A 557 25.14 -8.05 -10.51
CA VAL A 557 24.34 -9.25 -10.23
C VAL A 557 24.87 -10.36 -11.15
N SER A 558 25.91 -11.05 -10.70
CA SER A 558 26.29 -12.35 -11.25
C SER A 558 25.85 -13.46 -10.29
N GLU A 559 25.11 -14.43 -10.83
CA GLU A 559 24.72 -15.67 -10.14
C GLU A 559 25.91 -16.28 -9.37
N MET A 560 25.84 -16.27 -8.05
CA MET A 560 26.80 -16.99 -7.21
C MET A 560 26.07 -17.91 -6.23
N TRP A 561 26.38 -19.20 -6.34
CA TRP A 561 26.00 -20.25 -5.42
C TRP A 561 26.72 -20.05 -4.07
N ILE A 562 26.00 -19.75 -3.01
CA ILE A 562 26.56 -19.72 -1.64
C ILE A 562 26.41 -21.10 -1.00
N LYS A 563 27.51 -21.60 -0.43
CA LYS A 563 27.58 -22.91 0.24
C LYS A 563 26.63 -22.99 1.45
N PRO A 564 26.04 -24.17 1.73
CA PRO A 564 25.33 -24.42 2.99
C PRO A 564 26.26 -24.18 4.19
N GLY A 565 25.84 -23.35 5.16
CA GLY A 565 26.52 -23.21 6.44
C GLY A 565 26.96 -21.81 6.86
N LYS A 566 26.69 -20.74 6.09
CA LYS A 566 26.83 -19.37 6.62
C LYS A 566 25.63 -19.10 7.54
N SER A 567 25.88 -18.86 8.82
CA SER A 567 24.83 -18.55 9.81
C SER A 567 24.53 -17.06 9.92
N VAL A 568 25.10 -16.23 9.04
CA VAL A 568 25.05 -14.77 9.09
C VAL A 568 25.15 -14.25 7.64
N LEU A 569 24.16 -13.47 7.18
CA LEU A 569 24.12 -12.81 5.86
C LEU A 569 24.44 -11.31 5.93
N GLU A 570 25.19 -10.77 5.00
CA GLU A 570 25.46 -9.32 4.85
C GLU A 570 24.42 -8.64 3.94
N GLN A 571 24.38 -7.30 3.91
CA GLN A 571 23.46 -6.55 3.03
C GLN A 571 23.72 -6.90 1.55
N GLY A 572 22.67 -7.28 0.83
CA GLY A 572 22.78 -7.76 -0.56
C GLY A 572 23.15 -9.25 -0.72
N GLU A 573 23.48 -9.96 0.37
CA GLU A 573 23.64 -11.42 0.33
C GLU A 573 22.28 -12.12 0.34
N SER A 574 22.27 -13.37 -0.14
CA SER A 574 21.10 -14.24 -0.08
C SER A 574 21.44 -15.64 0.37
N GLN A 575 20.49 -16.28 1.07
CA GLN A 575 20.64 -17.67 1.53
C GLN A 575 19.45 -18.50 1.13
N TRP A 576 19.72 -19.70 0.64
CA TRP A 576 18.74 -20.75 0.48
C TRP A 576 18.57 -21.54 1.77
N LEU A 577 17.34 -21.63 2.26
CA LEU A 577 16.97 -22.39 3.45
C LEU A 577 16.18 -23.63 3.07
N SER A 578 16.38 -24.69 3.84
CA SER A 578 15.72 -25.98 3.65
C SER A 578 14.52 -26.09 4.59
N VAL A 579 13.32 -25.85 4.07
CA VAL A 579 12.10 -25.79 4.90
C VAL A 579 11.32 -27.12 4.74
N ARG A 580 11.05 -27.82 5.87
CA ARG A 580 10.26 -29.08 5.91
C ARG A 580 8.77 -28.81 5.77
N TRP A 581 8.13 -29.42 4.78
CA TRP A 581 6.74 -29.15 4.42
C TRP A 581 5.85 -30.37 4.67
N ASP A 582 4.62 -30.13 5.14
CA ASP A 582 3.55 -31.14 5.23
C ASP A 582 2.39 -30.69 4.35
N ILE A 583 2.35 -31.21 3.13
CA ILE A 583 1.24 -31.03 2.18
C ILE A 583 0.30 -32.21 2.39
N ALA A 584 -1.01 -31.96 2.43
CA ALA A 584 -2.00 -33.02 2.49
C ALA A 584 -1.72 -34.07 1.39
N ASN A 585 -1.43 -35.31 1.82
CA ASN A 585 -1.19 -36.46 0.95
C ASN A 585 0.10 -36.44 0.09
N LYS A 586 1.16 -35.69 0.45
CA LYS A 586 2.49 -35.82 -0.16
C LYS A 586 3.58 -36.17 0.89
N PRO A 587 4.68 -36.85 0.49
CA PRO A 587 5.82 -37.10 1.39
C PRO A 587 6.44 -35.79 1.88
N ASN A 588 6.99 -35.80 3.09
CA ASN A 588 7.76 -34.66 3.63
C ASN A 588 8.85 -34.25 2.64
N GLY A 589 8.78 -33.02 2.13
CA GLY A 589 9.76 -32.43 1.23
C GLY A 589 10.59 -31.35 1.92
N VAL A 590 11.72 -30.99 1.30
CA VAL A 590 12.56 -29.86 1.68
C VAL A 590 12.60 -28.91 0.49
N TYR A 591 12.08 -27.69 0.65
CA TYR A 591 12.10 -26.67 -0.41
C TYR A 591 13.14 -25.59 -0.12
N PRO A 592 13.84 -25.09 -1.16
CA PRO A 592 14.79 -24.01 -1.04
C PRO A 592 14.03 -22.67 -0.94
N VAL A 593 14.31 -21.87 0.08
CA VAL A 593 13.74 -20.52 0.26
C VAL A 593 14.86 -19.50 0.21
N LYS A 594 14.80 -18.52 -0.70
CA LYS A 594 15.78 -17.45 -0.77
C LYS A 594 15.38 -16.31 0.16
N VAL A 595 16.27 -15.97 1.08
CA VAL A 595 16.12 -14.80 1.96
C VAL A 595 17.05 -13.71 1.47
N GLU A 596 16.53 -12.49 1.28
CA GLU A 596 17.29 -11.31 0.85
C GLU A 596 17.20 -10.20 1.90
N VAL A 597 18.29 -9.45 2.07
CA VAL A 597 18.44 -8.43 3.12
C VAL A 597 18.59 -7.05 2.50
N PHE A 598 17.66 -6.16 2.83
CA PHE A 598 17.71 -4.75 2.43
C PHE A 598 17.99 -3.88 3.66
N GLY A 599 19.13 -3.18 3.68
CA GLY A 599 19.52 -2.33 4.82
C GLY A 599 18.82 -0.96 4.83
N ASN A 600 18.28 -0.55 5.98
CA ASN A 600 18.01 0.86 6.31
C ASN A 600 18.38 1.14 7.79
N ASP A 601 19.39 1.98 7.99
CA ASP A 601 20.00 2.30 9.30
C ASP A 601 19.02 2.76 10.38
N GLN A 602 17.91 3.41 10.01
CA GLN A 602 16.91 3.88 10.98
C GLN A 602 15.96 2.77 11.45
N PHE A 603 15.63 1.81 10.60
CA PHE A 603 14.82 0.65 10.97
C PHE A 603 15.59 -0.23 11.96
N ILE A 604 16.86 -0.46 11.65
CA ILE A 604 17.81 -1.21 12.49
C ILE A 604 17.96 -0.59 13.89
N LYS A 605 18.07 0.74 14.00
CA LYS A 605 18.21 1.44 15.30
C LYS A 605 16.95 1.34 16.17
N ASN A 606 15.79 1.15 15.56
CA ASN A 606 14.49 1.09 16.25
C ASN A 606 13.95 -0.34 16.42
N ASN A 607 14.78 -1.38 16.18
CA ASN A 607 14.36 -2.79 16.19
C ASN A 607 13.18 -3.08 15.24
N MET A 608 13.15 -2.42 14.09
CA MET A 608 12.18 -2.68 13.03
C MET A 608 12.93 -3.17 11.78
N VAL A 609 12.29 -4.04 10.99
CA VAL A 609 12.89 -4.54 9.75
C VAL A 609 11.84 -4.62 8.68
N GLU A 610 12.12 -4.00 7.54
CA GLU A 610 11.43 -4.25 6.30
C GLU A 610 12.02 -5.52 5.70
N THR A 611 11.34 -6.66 5.88
CA THR A 611 11.84 -7.97 5.43
C THR A 611 11.01 -8.43 4.25
N PHE A 612 11.65 -8.61 3.10
CA PHE A 612 11.03 -9.24 1.94
C PHE A 612 11.40 -10.71 1.91
N VAL A 613 10.41 -11.59 1.97
CA VAL A 613 10.60 -13.02 1.74
C VAL A 613 10.11 -13.33 0.35
N TYR A 614 11.03 -13.66 -0.54
CA TYR A 614 10.67 -14.16 -1.86
C TYR A 614 10.70 -15.69 -1.82
N VAL A 615 9.51 -16.30 -1.88
CA VAL A 615 9.40 -17.72 -2.18
C VAL A 615 9.55 -17.89 -3.68
N PHE A 616 10.75 -18.27 -4.14
CA PHE A 616 10.95 -18.65 -5.52
C PHE A 616 10.46 -20.09 -5.70
N GLU A 617 9.35 -20.26 -6.42
CA GLU A 617 9.11 -21.52 -7.12
C GLU A 617 10.15 -21.59 -8.24
N GLU A 618 11.21 -22.36 -7.99
CA GLU A 618 12.22 -22.63 -9.00
C GLU A 618 11.54 -23.17 -10.28
N GLU A 619 11.85 -22.62 -11.45
CA GLU A 619 11.41 -23.09 -12.77
C GLU A 619 11.78 -24.58 -13.06
N SER A 620 12.42 -25.27 -12.12
CA SER A 620 12.95 -26.62 -12.24
C SER A 620 11.91 -27.75 -12.11
N ILE A 621 10.65 -27.47 -11.73
CA ILE A 621 9.59 -28.51 -11.66
C ILE A 621 9.01 -28.87 -13.05
N PHE A 622 9.27 -28.09 -14.10
CA PHE A 622 8.91 -28.50 -15.47
C PHE A 622 9.76 -29.67 -16.01
N SER A 623 10.80 -30.11 -15.28
CA SER A 623 11.68 -31.21 -15.70
C SER A 623 11.29 -32.60 -15.16
N TYR A 624 10.30 -32.72 -14.27
CA TYR A 624 9.88 -34.01 -13.69
C TYR A 624 8.47 -34.48 -14.07
N ILE A 625 7.80 -33.79 -15.00
CA ILE A 625 6.59 -34.28 -15.65
C ILE A 625 6.94 -34.60 -17.11
N PRO A 626 7.18 -35.88 -17.48
CA PRO A 626 7.28 -36.24 -18.87
C PRO A 626 5.90 -36.04 -19.51
N ASN A 627 5.78 -35.02 -20.37
CA ASN A 627 4.65 -34.64 -21.25
C ASN A 627 3.87 -33.36 -20.93
N MET A 628 4.54 -32.21 -20.76
CA MET A 628 3.93 -30.94 -21.16
C MET A 628 4.91 -30.11 -22.01
N HIS A 629 4.94 -30.42 -23.31
CA HIS A 629 5.41 -29.47 -24.31
C HIS A 629 4.28 -28.51 -24.69
N LYS A 630 4.61 -27.21 -24.73
CA LYS A 630 3.90 -26.10 -25.39
C LYS A 630 2.46 -25.83 -24.92
N LYS A 631 2.33 -24.83 -24.03
CA LYS A 631 1.32 -23.76 -24.17
C LYS A 631 1.75 -22.54 -23.36
N GLU A 632 2.44 -21.62 -24.03
CA GLU A 632 2.42 -20.20 -23.67
C GLU A 632 1.00 -19.70 -23.93
N GLU A 633 0.20 -19.58 -22.88
CA GLU A 633 -1.04 -18.82 -22.89
C GLU A 633 -1.36 -18.36 -21.45
N THR A 634 -1.27 -17.04 -21.25
CA THR A 634 -2.03 -16.23 -20.28
C THR A 634 -1.85 -16.45 -18.76
N LYS A 635 -0.90 -15.73 -18.14
CA LYS A 635 -1.07 -15.19 -16.77
C LYS A 635 -1.72 -13.80 -16.74
N SER A 636 -1.95 -13.19 -17.91
CA SER A 636 -2.57 -11.85 -18.04
C SER A 636 -4.11 -11.87 -18.22
N SER A 637 -4.76 -13.04 -18.26
CA SER A 637 -6.23 -13.15 -18.32
C SER A 637 -6.89 -13.29 -16.93
N VAL A 638 -6.12 -13.58 -15.88
CA VAL A 638 -6.63 -13.98 -14.56
C VAL A 638 -7.44 -12.88 -13.85
N LEU A 639 -7.12 -11.60 -14.09
CA LEU A 639 -7.92 -10.47 -13.58
C LEU A 639 -9.20 -10.22 -14.41
N ARG A 640 -9.22 -10.63 -15.68
CA ARG A 640 -10.37 -10.47 -16.59
C ARG A 640 -11.37 -11.61 -16.42
N ASP A 641 -10.90 -12.80 -16.07
CA ASP A 641 -11.72 -14.02 -15.95
C ASP A 641 -12.48 -14.09 -14.61
N GLY A 642 -12.02 -13.42 -13.55
CA GLY A 642 -12.77 -13.31 -12.29
C GLY A 642 -14.16 -12.68 -12.47
N PHE A 643 -14.28 -11.71 -13.39
CA PHE A 643 -15.55 -11.06 -13.73
C PHE A 643 -16.50 -11.95 -14.54
N HIS A 644 -15.97 -12.86 -15.36
CA HIS A 644 -16.78 -13.80 -16.15
C HIS A 644 -17.19 -15.05 -15.37
N LEU A 645 -16.48 -15.40 -14.30
CA LEU A 645 -16.83 -16.50 -13.39
C LEU A 645 -17.88 -16.12 -12.33
N LEU A 646 -18.07 -14.83 -12.06
CA LEU A 646 -19.10 -14.28 -11.16
C LEU A 646 -20.38 -13.82 -11.89
N LYS A 647 -20.40 -13.79 -13.22
CA LYS A 647 -21.61 -13.67 -14.05
C LYS A 647 -22.10 -15.05 -14.46
#